data_AF-A0A3C1REX0-F1
#
_entry.id   AF-A0A3C1REX0-F1
#
_cell.length_a   1.000
_cell.length_b   1.000
_cell.length_c   1.000
_cell.angle_alpha   90.00
_cell.angle_beta   90.00
_cell.angle_gamma   90.00
#
_symmetry.space_group_name_H-M   'P 1'
#
loop_
_entity.id
_entity.type
_entity.pdbx_description
1 polymer ?
#
loop_
_entity_poly.entity_id
_entity_poly.type
_entity_poly.pdbx_seq_one_letter_code
_entity_poly.pdbx_strand_id
1 'polypeptide(L)'
;MVKEISLFFSGKDKAFFQAMYANWDLYWTNELAKSTDRILKKYDDASYVLELDVLKLELGSISTGNFKRYFLPKYEEALENALIKSIQGSDTRFTRKTKINRNKSELLFHFLLHGSFLWNTIGEIKNLDALFIEVATYESEALRIFFQTYGHYSGLQQRLILQFDEKSLKKGIHTIASADSHFILSYVEFIQSKYQQLRSPSLTHTSHRKAVWSIVYAYLLTNRSTFFNKKSFLEQTIRQFANRYLITYSALLNLLLLDIKEKKQYPYELLKLLTSLKEEESNSLNEVDNWKKWINLLTAIEQEQSHHLIAQKSKLIILLKSNQNYLFLKSFSEIQILKIVEAIVPEQYPFIKTYAHELDQQKDHGMLQGKAGGEFRLVKWQIIFPILLDHTETGFNRKYFVERVLHKIAAHYNLKFEDLLEYLQSEVILKRTDRELFAIFKELSIEFITEKKLHQKTSEFNISQIIPKLHEHLELSFELRQEWLALLKNETVRNRLLEQLSEKEHYWLINTLYQRESVFILSYAQAIEQQKDKGILQGKTSGGFQLLKWKFIYIVLLEPKHQVFNKRYFVERVLQKIAAHHNLKTEELVTFFYMEMSEKGFTLPFELIKILEILYRENDEKYHLKEKKRLLQEEKEEISKMLAAEQLLVNAFGKENDLMALIRQLAQQTEFIRFIEPVLQIEIELRLFIYKHLNVSIDKKRLLQVLLRFSMIYTSF
;
A
#
# COMPACT_ATOMS: atom_id res chain seq x y z
N MET A 1 30.91 -28.74 8.22
CA MET A 1 32.10 -27.85 8.13
C MET A 1 32.51 -27.48 9.54
N VAL A 2 33.77 -27.72 9.91
CA VAL A 2 34.31 -27.35 11.24
C VAL A 2 34.69 -25.87 11.20
N LYS A 3 34.12 -25.05 12.09
CA LYS A 3 34.37 -23.60 12.13
C LYS A 3 35.68 -23.26 12.83
N GLU A 4 36.01 -24.00 13.89
CA GLU A 4 37.20 -23.76 14.71
C GLU A 4 37.65 -25.07 15.36
N ILE A 5 38.97 -25.27 15.46
CA ILE A 5 39.58 -26.35 16.24
C ILE A 5 40.51 -25.70 17.26
N SER A 6 40.14 -25.77 18.54
CA SER A 6 40.97 -25.28 19.64
C SER A 6 41.66 -26.47 20.32
N LEU A 7 42.99 -26.41 20.44
CA LEU A 7 43.79 -27.48 21.05
C LEU A 7 44.44 -26.97 22.34
N PHE A 8 44.17 -27.66 23.45
CA PHE A 8 44.67 -27.33 24.78
C PHE A 8 45.71 -28.35 25.22
N PHE A 9 46.96 -27.93 25.33
CA PHE A 9 48.05 -28.76 25.86
C PHE A 9 48.52 -28.21 27.21
N SER A 10 48.83 -29.11 28.14
CA SER A 10 49.47 -28.78 29.41
C SER A 10 50.71 -29.65 29.60
N GLY A 11 51.81 -29.05 30.06
CA GLY A 11 53.08 -29.76 30.25
C GLY A 11 54.19 -28.89 30.82
N LYS A 12 55.29 -29.52 31.25
CA LYS A 12 56.42 -28.85 31.92
C LYS A 12 57.58 -28.48 30.99
N ASP A 13 57.60 -29.00 29.75
CA ASP A 13 58.70 -28.81 28.81
C ASP A 13 58.47 -27.61 27.88
N LYS A 14 59.01 -26.46 28.27
CA LYS A 14 58.84 -25.19 27.56
C LYS A 14 59.49 -25.18 26.17
N ALA A 15 60.61 -25.87 25.99
CA ALA A 15 61.32 -25.93 24.72
C ALA A 15 60.53 -26.72 23.67
N PHE A 16 59.89 -27.83 24.09
CA PHE A 16 58.99 -28.58 23.25
C PHE A 16 57.81 -27.74 22.75
N PHE A 17 57.13 -27.00 23.64
CA PHE A 17 55.99 -26.17 23.25
C PHE A 17 56.37 -25.06 22.26
N GLN A 18 57.52 -24.40 22.45
CA GLN A 18 58.00 -23.39 21.50
C GLN A 18 58.25 -23.98 20.10
N ALA A 19 58.89 -25.16 20.03
CA ALA A 19 59.11 -25.86 18.76
C ALA A 19 57.82 -26.38 18.13
N MET A 20 56.83 -26.77 18.95
CA MET A 20 55.51 -27.18 18.48
C MET A 20 54.74 -26.01 17.87
N TYR A 21 54.69 -24.85 18.57
CA TYR A 21 54.02 -23.64 18.08
C TYR A 21 54.64 -23.13 16.78
N ALA A 22 55.97 -23.13 16.66
CA ALA A 22 56.65 -22.69 15.44
C ALA A 22 56.32 -23.56 14.21
N ASN A 23 56.06 -24.85 14.42
CA ASN A 23 55.70 -25.79 13.34
C ASN A 23 54.19 -25.96 13.17
N TRP A 24 53.38 -25.21 13.92
CA TRP A 24 51.94 -25.40 14.00
C TRP A 24 51.26 -25.04 12.68
N ASP A 25 51.45 -23.80 12.26
CA ASP A 25 50.80 -23.24 11.07
C ASP A 25 51.31 -23.87 9.76
N LEU A 26 52.56 -24.36 9.74
CA LEU A 26 53.20 -24.90 8.54
C LEU A 26 52.94 -26.40 8.32
N TYR A 27 52.88 -27.19 9.39
CA TYR A 27 52.81 -28.66 9.28
C TYR A 27 51.56 -29.23 9.95
N TRP A 28 51.34 -28.90 11.23
CA TRP A 28 50.28 -29.55 12.02
C TRP A 28 48.88 -29.16 11.59
N THR A 29 48.65 -27.91 11.18
CA THR A 29 47.33 -27.46 10.68
C THR A 29 46.90 -28.26 9.44
N ASN A 30 47.81 -28.50 8.51
CA ASN A 30 47.51 -29.25 7.29
C ASN A 30 47.27 -30.74 7.59
N GLU A 31 48.12 -31.35 8.42
CA GLU A 31 47.97 -32.76 8.78
C GLU A 31 46.71 -33.03 9.62
N LEU A 32 46.35 -32.13 10.54
CA LEU A 32 45.08 -32.20 11.28
C LEU A 32 43.88 -32.04 10.36
N ALA A 33 43.90 -31.09 9.43
CA ALA A 33 42.81 -30.89 8.47
C ALA A 33 42.59 -32.14 7.60
N LYS A 34 43.66 -32.70 7.02
CA LYS A 34 43.60 -33.93 6.23
C LYS A 34 43.08 -35.12 7.04
N SER A 35 43.56 -35.27 8.28
CA SER A 35 43.14 -36.32 9.20
C SER A 35 41.65 -36.18 9.54
N THR A 36 41.19 -34.97 9.85
CA THR A 36 39.80 -34.66 10.16
C THR A 36 38.89 -35.00 8.98
N ASP A 37 39.21 -34.51 7.79
CA ASP A 37 38.44 -34.79 6.57
C ASP A 37 38.39 -36.29 6.27
N ARG A 38 39.50 -37.01 6.47
CA ARG A 38 39.56 -38.46 6.23
C ARG A 38 38.59 -39.22 7.13
N ILE A 39 38.55 -38.89 8.43
CA ILE A 39 37.64 -39.55 9.37
C ILE A 39 36.20 -39.15 9.10
N LEU A 40 35.90 -37.86 8.90
CA LEU A 40 34.54 -37.39 8.63
C LEU A 40 33.95 -38.01 7.36
N LYS A 41 34.74 -38.16 6.28
CA LYS A 41 34.29 -38.80 5.03
C LYS A 41 33.85 -40.26 5.21
N LYS A 42 34.40 -41.00 6.17
CA LYS A 42 33.97 -42.38 6.44
C LYS A 42 32.52 -42.46 6.96
N TYR A 43 32.03 -41.37 7.56
CA TYR A 43 30.71 -41.26 8.17
C TYR A 43 29.79 -40.31 7.40
N ASP A 44 30.15 -39.93 6.18
CA ASP A 44 29.33 -39.10 5.31
C ASP A 44 28.15 -39.93 4.77
N ASP A 45 26.93 -39.56 5.15
CA ASP A 45 25.67 -40.15 4.67
C ASP A 45 24.87 -39.05 3.96
N ALA A 46 24.59 -39.27 2.67
CA ALA A 46 23.87 -38.33 1.82
C ALA A 46 22.43 -38.03 2.29
N SER A 47 21.90 -38.79 3.25
CA SER A 47 20.51 -38.76 3.70
C SER A 47 20.28 -37.90 4.97
N TYR A 48 21.34 -37.58 5.71
CA TYR A 48 21.25 -36.91 7.01
C TYR A 48 22.30 -35.81 7.16
N VAL A 49 21.94 -34.70 7.82
CA VAL A 49 22.92 -33.75 8.34
C VAL A 49 23.03 -33.94 9.84
N LEU A 50 24.26 -34.06 10.33
CA LEU A 50 24.58 -34.07 11.75
C LEU A 50 25.20 -32.72 12.10
N GLU A 51 24.48 -31.93 12.88
CA GLU A 51 25.00 -30.70 13.46
C GLU A 51 25.41 -30.97 14.92
N LEU A 52 26.67 -30.64 15.23
CA LEU A 52 27.30 -30.77 16.54
C LEU A 52 27.76 -29.37 16.99
N ASP A 53 27.23 -28.90 18.12
CA ASP A 53 27.57 -27.56 18.63
C ASP A 53 29.03 -27.49 19.10
N VAL A 54 29.47 -28.50 19.87
CA VAL A 54 30.85 -28.62 20.37
C VAL A 54 31.21 -30.10 20.50
N LEU A 55 32.35 -30.50 19.92
CA LEU A 55 32.91 -31.84 20.09
C LEU A 55 34.19 -31.78 20.93
N LYS A 56 34.13 -32.27 22.17
CA LYS A 56 35.30 -32.33 23.06
C LYS A 56 36.01 -33.66 22.89
N LEU A 57 37.30 -33.62 22.56
CA LEU A 57 38.14 -34.79 22.38
C LEU A 57 39.17 -34.86 23.50
N GLU A 58 39.22 -36.00 24.19
CA GLU A 58 40.23 -36.26 25.22
C GLU A 58 41.33 -37.17 24.66
N LEU A 59 42.52 -36.59 24.44
CA LEU A 59 43.65 -37.31 23.83
C LEU A 59 44.57 -38.00 24.85
N GLY A 60 44.33 -37.76 26.15
CA GLY A 60 45.15 -38.28 27.25
C GLY A 60 46.58 -37.74 27.25
N SER A 61 47.49 -38.45 27.93
CA SER A 61 48.91 -38.09 28.00
C SER A 61 49.71 -38.65 26.82
N ILE A 62 50.61 -37.83 26.29
CA ILE A 62 51.54 -38.18 25.22
C ILE A 62 52.94 -37.74 25.64
N SER A 63 53.91 -38.66 25.65
CA SER A 63 55.30 -38.33 25.96
C SER A 63 55.92 -37.46 24.85
N THR A 64 56.70 -36.44 25.23
CA THR A 64 57.28 -35.44 24.31
C THR A 64 58.11 -36.08 23.20
N GLY A 65 58.92 -37.09 23.51
CA GLY A 65 59.75 -37.81 22.53
C GLY A 65 58.96 -38.61 21.49
N ASN A 66 57.69 -38.90 21.80
CA ASN A 66 56.80 -39.72 21.00
C ASN A 66 55.65 -38.92 20.36
N PHE A 67 55.61 -37.60 20.59
CA PHE A 67 54.48 -36.76 20.17
C PHE A 67 54.22 -36.83 18.67
N LYS A 68 55.26 -36.70 17.84
CA LYS A 68 55.13 -36.75 16.37
C LYS A 68 54.51 -38.05 15.86
N ARG A 69 54.70 -39.15 16.59
CA ARG A 69 54.27 -40.49 16.18
C ARG A 69 52.84 -40.82 16.63
N TYR A 70 52.46 -40.40 17.84
CA TYR A 70 51.21 -40.85 18.46
C TYR A 70 50.12 -39.78 18.56
N PHE A 71 50.42 -38.50 18.30
CA PHE A 71 49.42 -37.44 18.36
C PHE A 71 48.27 -37.63 17.35
N LEU A 72 48.59 -37.77 16.06
CA LEU A 72 47.57 -37.96 15.02
C LEU A 72 46.76 -39.26 15.20
N PRO A 73 47.37 -40.43 15.45
CA PRO A 73 46.60 -41.65 15.71
C PRO A 73 45.64 -41.53 16.90
N LYS A 74 46.09 -40.93 18.01
CA LYS A 74 45.21 -40.70 19.18
C LYS A 74 44.11 -39.69 18.89
N TYR A 75 44.39 -38.66 18.10
CA TYR A 75 43.40 -37.70 17.64
C TYR A 75 42.32 -38.37 16.78
N GLU A 76 42.73 -39.17 15.81
CA GLU A 76 41.82 -39.91 14.94
C GLU A 76 40.94 -40.88 15.72
N GLU A 77 41.53 -41.66 16.63
CA GLU A 77 40.81 -42.59 17.48
C GLU A 77 39.82 -41.88 18.40
N ALA A 78 40.22 -40.78 19.03
CA ALA A 78 39.33 -39.99 19.88
C ALA A 78 38.18 -39.36 19.07
N LEU A 79 38.47 -38.84 17.87
CA LEU A 79 37.47 -38.26 16.97
C LEU A 79 36.48 -39.32 16.49
N GLU A 80 36.96 -40.47 16.03
CA GLU A 80 36.14 -41.59 15.55
C GLU A 80 35.23 -42.12 16.67
N ASN A 81 35.78 -42.32 17.88
CA ASN A 81 34.99 -42.73 19.04
C ASN A 81 33.94 -41.69 19.44
N ALA A 82 34.28 -40.40 19.42
CA ALA A 82 33.35 -39.33 19.73
C ALA A 82 32.21 -39.25 18.70
N LEU A 83 32.52 -39.41 17.41
CA LEU A 83 31.54 -39.45 16.33
C LEU A 83 30.62 -40.66 16.43
N ILE A 84 31.15 -41.86 16.65
CA ILE A 84 30.35 -43.09 16.84
C ILE A 84 29.39 -42.90 18.02
N LYS A 85 29.89 -42.36 19.15
CA LYS A 85 29.06 -42.09 20.33
C LYS A 85 27.97 -41.05 20.05
N SER A 86 28.26 -40.00 19.27
CA SER A 86 27.25 -39.01 18.86
C SER A 86 26.25 -39.54 17.83
N ILE A 87 26.64 -40.49 16.99
CA ILE A 87 25.78 -41.08 15.96
C ILE A 87 24.86 -42.17 16.55
N GLN A 88 25.36 -42.98 17.48
CA GLN A 88 24.66 -44.13 18.06
C GLN A 88 24.05 -43.83 19.44
N GLY A 89 24.55 -42.82 20.16
CA GLY A 89 24.10 -42.47 21.50
C GLY A 89 22.83 -41.62 21.51
N SER A 90 21.90 -41.95 22.40
CA SER A 90 20.65 -41.23 22.67
C SER A 90 20.86 -39.93 23.46
N ASP A 91 21.90 -39.16 23.16
CA ASP A 91 22.23 -37.93 23.89
C ASP A 91 21.68 -36.71 23.14
N THR A 92 20.37 -36.47 23.30
CA THR A 92 19.54 -35.53 22.53
C THR A 92 19.82 -34.05 22.78
N ARG A 93 20.81 -33.70 23.61
CA ARG A 93 21.07 -32.31 24.04
C ARG A 93 22.00 -31.52 23.12
N PHE A 94 22.80 -32.18 22.29
CA PHE A 94 23.85 -31.52 21.46
C PHE A 94 23.96 -32.05 20.03
N THR A 95 23.10 -32.99 19.63
CA THR A 95 23.06 -33.59 18.29
C THR A 95 21.72 -33.30 17.64
N ARG A 96 21.71 -32.47 16.60
CA ARG A 96 20.54 -32.32 15.75
C ARG A 96 20.73 -33.18 14.50
N LYS A 97 20.06 -34.33 14.47
CA LYS A 97 19.98 -35.19 13.28
C LYS A 97 18.77 -34.78 12.45
N THR A 98 19.00 -33.99 11.41
CA THR A 98 17.93 -33.59 10.48
C THR A 98 17.93 -34.54 9.27
N LYS A 99 16.77 -35.13 9.01
CA LYS A 99 16.52 -35.85 7.76
C LYS A 99 16.51 -34.80 6.64
N ILE A 100 17.34 -34.99 5.62
CA ILE A 100 17.39 -34.07 4.49
C ILE A 100 16.16 -34.32 3.61
N ASN A 101 15.07 -33.60 3.87
CA ASN A 101 13.92 -33.56 2.97
C ASN A 101 14.14 -32.39 2.00
N ARG A 102 14.79 -32.65 0.86
CA ARG A 102 15.19 -31.61 -0.10
C ARG A 102 13.97 -31.08 -0.85
N ASN A 103 13.31 -30.06 -0.32
CA ASN A 103 12.18 -29.46 -1.03
C ASN A 103 12.71 -28.59 -2.18
N LYS A 104 12.32 -28.89 -3.42
CA LYS A 104 12.83 -28.18 -4.62
C LYS A 104 12.44 -26.70 -4.60
N SER A 105 11.31 -26.37 -3.99
CA SER A 105 10.90 -25.00 -3.71
C SER A 105 11.90 -24.23 -2.83
N GLU A 106 12.44 -24.83 -1.77
CA GLU A 106 13.44 -24.18 -0.91
C GLU A 106 14.72 -23.82 -1.68
N LEU A 107 15.16 -24.71 -2.57
CA LEU A 107 16.32 -24.48 -3.44
C LEU A 107 16.07 -23.29 -4.38
N LEU A 108 14.90 -23.26 -5.03
CA LEU A 108 14.52 -22.17 -5.92
C LEU A 108 14.38 -20.84 -5.16
N PHE A 109 13.73 -20.86 -3.99
CA PHE A 109 13.49 -19.66 -3.18
C PHE A 109 14.80 -19.08 -2.66
N HIS A 110 15.70 -19.93 -2.17
CA HIS A 110 17.03 -19.51 -1.73
C HIS A 110 17.80 -18.86 -2.88
N PHE A 111 17.81 -19.49 -4.06
CA PHE A 111 18.47 -18.92 -5.24
C PHE A 111 17.88 -17.57 -5.65
N LEU A 112 16.55 -17.44 -5.68
CA LEU A 112 15.87 -16.19 -6.03
C LEU A 112 16.13 -15.08 -5.00
N LEU A 113 16.34 -15.39 -3.72
CA LEU A 113 16.65 -14.42 -2.66
C LEU A 113 18.14 -14.04 -2.58
N HIS A 114 19.04 -15.00 -2.75
CA HIS A 114 20.46 -14.83 -2.44
C HIS A 114 21.37 -14.89 -3.67
N GLY A 115 20.89 -15.40 -4.80
CA GLY A 115 21.65 -15.54 -6.04
C GLY A 115 22.69 -16.66 -6.03
N SER A 116 22.70 -17.48 -4.98
CA SER A 116 23.57 -18.63 -4.82
C SER A 116 22.79 -19.84 -4.32
N PHE A 117 23.37 -21.02 -4.52
CA PHE A 117 22.88 -22.26 -3.96
C PHE A 117 23.64 -22.62 -2.68
N LEU A 118 23.00 -23.41 -1.81
CA LEU A 118 23.67 -23.98 -0.64
C LEU A 118 24.77 -24.94 -1.11
N TRP A 119 25.93 -24.90 -0.44
CA TRP A 119 27.14 -25.65 -0.83
C TRP A 119 26.92 -27.17 -0.96
N ASN A 120 25.86 -27.71 -0.36
CA ASN A 120 25.45 -29.12 -0.43
C ASN A 120 24.55 -29.48 -1.63
N THR A 121 24.34 -28.58 -2.60
CA THR A 121 23.39 -28.77 -3.74
C THR A 121 24.06 -28.76 -5.12
N ILE A 122 25.39 -28.65 -5.16
CA ILE A 122 26.22 -28.42 -6.37
C ILE A 122 26.09 -29.56 -7.41
N GLY A 123 25.58 -30.75 -7.02
CA GLY A 123 25.38 -31.88 -7.93
C GLY A 123 23.94 -32.10 -8.45
N GLU A 124 22.93 -31.46 -7.87
CA GLU A 124 21.51 -31.80 -8.14
C GLU A 124 20.85 -30.91 -9.21
N ILE A 125 21.38 -29.70 -9.43
CA ILE A 125 20.71 -28.68 -10.26
C ILE A 125 21.46 -28.53 -11.58
N LYS A 126 20.98 -29.24 -12.61
CA LYS A 126 21.53 -29.16 -13.98
C LYS A 126 20.99 -27.98 -14.78
N ASN A 127 19.76 -27.53 -14.47
CA ASN A 127 19.06 -26.50 -15.24
C ASN A 127 18.10 -25.71 -14.33
N LEU A 128 18.30 -24.39 -14.26
CA LEU A 128 17.49 -23.46 -13.47
C LEU A 128 16.05 -23.36 -13.98
N ASP A 129 15.83 -23.31 -15.28
CA ASP A 129 14.50 -23.27 -15.89
C ASP A 129 13.72 -24.54 -15.59
N ALA A 130 14.38 -25.71 -15.64
CA ALA A 130 13.74 -26.98 -15.29
C ALA A 130 13.27 -26.99 -13.82
N LEU A 131 14.11 -26.50 -12.90
CA LEU A 131 13.76 -26.36 -11.48
C LEU A 131 12.59 -25.38 -11.30
N PHE A 132 12.59 -24.25 -11.99
CA PHE A 132 11.50 -23.27 -11.93
C PHE A 132 10.18 -23.84 -12.42
N ILE A 133 10.17 -24.48 -13.59
CA ILE A 133 8.98 -25.09 -14.17
C ILE A 133 8.44 -26.20 -13.28
N GLU A 134 9.31 -27.00 -12.68
CA GLU A 134 8.92 -28.07 -11.76
C GLU A 134 8.24 -27.52 -10.50
N VAL A 135 8.86 -26.56 -9.82
CA VAL A 135 8.27 -25.91 -8.64
C VAL A 135 6.97 -25.20 -9.01
N ALA A 136 6.92 -24.51 -10.14
CA ALA A 136 5.71 -23.83 -10.61
C ALA A 136 4.57 -24.79 -11.05
N THR A 137 4.87 -26.07 -11.23
CA THR A 137 3.88 -27.08 -11.65
C THR A 137 3.38 -27.90 -10.47
N TYR A 138 4.27 -28.35 -9.59
CA TYR A 138 3.92 -29.24 -8.48
C TYR A 138 3.75 -28.51 -7.14
N GLU A 139 4.34 -27.32 -6.99
CA GLU A 139 4.33 -26.53 -5.75
C GLU A 139 3.89 -25.08 -6.00
N SER A 140 2.91 -24.89 -6.90
CA SER A 140 2.49 -23.56 -7.37
C SER A 140 2.02 -22.63 -6.25
N GLU A 141 1.34 -23.16 -5.22
CA GLU A 141 0.86 -22.35 -4.09
C GLU A 141 2.03 -21.85 -3.22
N ALA A 142 3.03 -22.69 -2.97
CA ALA A 142 4.24 -22.27 -2.25
C ALA A 142 4.99 -21.19 -3.03
N LEU A 143 5.12 -21.34 -4.35
CA LEU A 143 5.75 -20.33 -5.22
C LEU A 143 4.94 -19.02 -5.24
N ARG A 144 3.61 -19.10 -5.22
CA ARG A 144 2.72 -17.93 -5.15
C ARG A 144 2.89 -17.19 -3.83
N ILE A 145 2.85 -17.89 -2.69
CA ILE A 145 3.09 -17.30 -1.36
C ILE A 145 4.48 -16.67 -1.30
N PHE A 146 5.49 -17.34 -1.84
CA PHE A 146 6.85 -16.81 -1.91
C PHE A 146 6.92 -15.49 -2.71
N PHE A 147 6.29 -15.43 -3.89
CA PHE A 147 6.24 -14.19 -4.67
C PHE A 147 5.44 -13.09 -4.00
N GLN A 148 4.37 -13.40 -3.27
CA GLN A 148 3.62 -12.40 -2.50
C GLN A 148 4.45 -11.81 -1.35
N THR A 149 5.21 -12.66 -0.66
CA THR A 149 6.03 -12.25 0.48
C THR A 149 7.30 -11.51 0.05
N TYR A 150 8.02 -12.03 -0.95
CA TYR A 150 9.38 -11.59 -1.32
C TYR A 150 9.49 -10.95 -2.71
N GLY A 151 8.43 -10.99 -3.53
CA GLY A 151 8.48 -10.50 -4.92
C GLY A 151 8.81 -9.01 -5.06
N HIS A 152 8.62 -8.21 -4.01
CA HIS A 152 8.95 -6.79 -3.97
C HIS A 152 10.46 -6.49 -3.92
N TYR A 153 11.31 -7.49 -3.64
CA TYR A 153 12.77 -7.31 -3.64
C TYR A 153 13.31 -7.16 -5.06
N SER A 154 13.94 -6.02 -5.37
CA SER A 154 14.52 -5.73 -6.68
C SER A 154 15.55 -6.76 -7.14
N GLY A 155 16.37 -7.29 -6.22
CA GLY A 155 17.35 -8.34 -6.52
C GLY A 155 16.70 -9.66 -6.97
N LEU A 156 15.55 -10.02 -6.40
CA LEU A 156 14.77 -11.18 -6.83
C LEU A 156 14.20 -10.95 -8.23
N GLN A 157 13.59 -9.79 -8.47
CA GLN A 157 13.03 -9.43 -9.78
C GLN A 157 14.10 -9.45 -10.87
N GLN A 158 15.28 -8.87 -10.60
CA GLN A 158 16.39 -8.86 -11.55
C GLN A 158 16.87 -10.27 -11.87
N ARG A 159 17.05 -11.14 -10.87
CA ARG A 159 17.42 -12.54 -11.10
C ARG A 159 16.36 -13.28 -11.91
N LEU A 160 15.08 -13.09 -11.56
CA LEU A 160 13.96 -13.66 -12.29
C LEU A 160 14.01 -13.30 -13.78
N ILE A 161 14.24 -12.03 -14.12
CA ILE A 161 14.25 -11.57 -15.52
C ILE A 161 15.55 -11.91 -16.26
N LEU A 162 16.69 -11.92 -15.58
CA LEU A 162 18.00 -12.09 -16.22
C LEU A 162 18.41 -13.56 -16.38
N GLN A 163 17.90 -14.46 -15.54
CA GLN A 163 18.38 -15.84 -15.43
C GLN A 163 17.38 -16.90 -15.90
N PHE A 164 16.12 -16.54 -16.16
CA PHE A 164 15.08 -17.47 -16.62
C PHE A 164 14.61 -17.15 -18.04
N ASP A 165 14.20 -18.20 -18.75
CA ASP A 165 13.76 -18.12 -20.15
C ASP A 165 12.29 -17.66 -20.30
N GLU A 166 11.83 -17.57 -21.55
CA GLU A 166 10.47 -17.11 -21.85
C GLU A 166 9.42 -18.07 -21.26
N LYS A 167 9.69 -19.38 -21.26
CA LYS A 167 8.73 -20.39 -20.80
C LYS A 167 8.57 -20.31 -19.28
N SER A 168 9.67 -20.16 -18.55
CA SER A 168 9.70 -19.95 -17.10
C SER A 168 8.97 -18.67 -16.70
N LEU A 169 9.23 -17.55 -17.38
CA LEU A 169 8.54 -16.28 -17.11
C LEU A 169 7.02 -16.36 -17.41
N LYS A 170 6.62 -17.00 -18.51
CA LYS A 170 5.19 -17.22 -18.79
C LYS A 170 4.53 -18.09 -17.71
N LYS A 171 5.19 -19.15 -17.26
CA LYS A 171 4.71 -20.02 -16.17
C LYS A 171 4.63 -19.28 -14.82
N GLY A 172 5.55 -18.35 -14.57
CA GLY A 172 5.50 -17.49 -13.39
C GLY A 172 4.26 -16.59 -13.37
N ILE A 173 3.87 -16.00 -14.50
CA ILE A 173 2.61 -15.24 -14.59
C ILE A 173 1.39 -16.11 -14.27
N HIS A 174 1.32 -17.33 -14.80
CA HIS A 174 0.23 -18.26 -14.47
C HIS A 174 0.13 -18.57 -12.98
N THR A 175 1.26 -18.53 -12.27
CA THR A 175 1.32 -18.78 -10.82
C THR A 175 0.89 -17.55 -10.01
N ILE A 176 1.32 -16.35 -10.42
CA ILE A 176 1.04 -15.09 -9.70
C ILE A 176 -0.42 -14.64 -9.92
N ALA A 177 -0.88 -14.67 -11.17
CA ALA A 177 -2.16 -14.10 -11.59
C ALA A 177 -2.94 -15.11 -12.45
N SER A 178 -3.33 -16.25 -11.85
CA SER A 178 -3.98 -17.36 -12.57
C SER A 178 -5.21 -16.93 -13.37
N ALA A 179 -6.10 -16.14 -12.78
CA ALA A 179 -7.34 -15.65 -13.40
C ALA A 179 -7.11 -14.73 -14.62
N ASP A 180 -6.08 -13.87 -14.57
CA ASP A 180 -5.82 -12.85 -15.60
C ASP A 180 -4.62 -13.18 -16.48
N SER A 181 -3.99 -14.33 -16.28
CA SER A 181 -2.74 -14.73 -16.94
C SER A 181 -2.83 -14.64 -18.46
N HIS A 182 -3.95 -15.07 -19.06
CA HIS A 182 -4.17 -14.99 -20.50
C HIS A 182 -4.15 -13.54 -21.03
N PHE A 183 -4.79 -12.61 -20.31
CA PHE A 183 -4.81 -11.19 -20.67
C PHE A 183 -3.40 -10.57 -20.56
N ILE A 184 -2.70 -10.84 -19.45
CA ILE A 184 -1.36 -10.30 -19.19
C ILE A 184 -0.37 -10.80 -20.24
N LEU A 185 -0.40 -12.10 -20.56
CA LEU A 185 0.48 -12.69 -21.57
C LEU A 185 0.22 -12.14 -22.97
N SER A 186 -1.06 -11.96 -23.33
CA SER A 186 -1.43 -11.32 -24.60
C SER A 186 -0.92 -9.88 -24.69
N TYR A 187 -0.95 -9.14 -23.58
CA TYR A 187 -0.38 -7.79 -23.51
C TYR A 187 1.14 -7.79 -23.62
N VAL A 188 1.84 -8.73 -22.97
CA VAL A 188 3.30 -8.89 -23.10
C VAL A 188 3.69 -9.13 -24.55
N GLU A 189 3.02 -10.09 -25.21
CA GLU A 189 3.25 -10.42 -26.62
C GLU A 189 2.95 -9.21 -27.53
N PHE A 190 1.86 -8.49 -27.25
CA PHE A 190 1.53 -7.25 -27.95
C PHE A 190 2.66 -6.20 -27.85
N ILE A 191 3.16 -5.87 -26.66
CA ILE A 191 4.22 -4.87 -26.50
C ILE A 191 5.56 -5.35 -27.08
N GLN A 192 5.89 -6.64 -26.96
CA GLN A 192 7.09 -7.20 -27.57
C GLN A 192 7.04 -7.09 -29.11
N SER A 193 5.88 -7.36 -29.73
CA SER A 193 5.70 -7.23 -31.18
C SER A 193 5.91 -5.81 -31.71
N LYS A 194 5.69 -4.80 -30.87
CA LYS A 194 5.82 -3.37 -31.19
C LYS A 194 7.26 -2.87 -31.15
N TYR A 195 8.25 -3.75 -30.90
CA TYR A 195 9.68 -3.40 -30.86
C TYR A 195 10.15 -2.56 -32.05
N GLN A 196 9.76 -2.91 -33.28
CA GLN A 196 10.21 -2.19 -34.48
C GLN A 196 9.69 -0.74 -34.54
N GLN A 197 8.50 -0.49 -33.98
CA GLN A 197 7.85 0.82 -33.93
C GLN A 197 8.36 1.67 -32.76
N LEU A 198 8.88 1.03 -31.70
CA LEU A 198 9.44 1.65 -30.50
C LEU A 198 10.96 1.85 -30.58
N ARG A 199 11.55 1.77 -31.78
CA ARG A 199 13.00 1.85 -31.97
C ARG A 199 13.56 3.17 -31.44
N SER A 200 14.43 3.05 -30.43
CA SER A 200 15.45 4.04 -30.10
C SER A 200 16.81 3.52 -30.61
N PRO A 201 17.73 4.38 -31.10
CA PRO A 201 19.00 3.96 -31.71
C PRO A 201 19.91 3.06 -30.86
N SER A 202 19.64 2.92 -29.56
CA SER A 202 20.46 2.20 -28.58
C SER A 202 19.88 0.86 -28.08
N LEU A 203 18.71 0.41 -28.56
CA LEU A 203 17.97 -0.70 -27.95
C LEU A 203 17.98 -1.98 -28.80
N THR A 204 18.68 -3.02 -28.34
CA THR A 204 18.62 -4.37 -28.94
C THR A 204 17.28 -5.07 -28.62
N HIS A 205 16.87 -6.02 -29.45
CA HIS A 205 15.65 -6.81 -29.24
C HIS A 205 15.66 -7.53 -27.87
N THR A 206 16.83 -8.01 -27.45
CA THR A 206 17.03 -8.65 -26.14
C THR A 206 16.82 -7.66 -24.99
N SER A 207 17.32 -6.42 -25.13
CA SER A 207 17.11 -5.35 -24.15
C SER A 207 15.66 -4.91 -24.06
N HIS A 208 14.94 -4.88 -25.18
CA HIS A 208 13.48 -4.60 -25.23
C HIS A 208 12.69 -5.69 -24.50
N ARG A 209 12.95 -6.96 -24.82
CA ARG A 209 12.29 -8.09 -24.15
C ARG A 209 12.51 -8.05 -22.63
N LYS A 210 13.75 -7.85 -22.18
CA LYS A 210 14.06 -7.72 -20.74
C LYS A 210 13.35 -6.52 -20.11
N ALA A 211 13.22 -5.41 -20.83
CA ALA A 211 12.48 -4.24 -20.36
C ALA A 211 10.98 -4.53 -20.17
N VAL A 212 10.35 -5.24 -21.12
CA VAL A 212 8.95 -5.66 -21.02
C VAL A 212 8.72 -6.52 -19.80
N TRP A 213 9.52 -7.59 -19.65
CA TRP A 213 9.41 -8.48 -18.51
C TRP A 213 9.68 -7.78 -17.18
N SER A 214 10.69 -6.90 -17.13
CA SER A 214 11.00 -6.12 -15.93
C SER A 214 9.84 -5.25 -15.49
N ILE A 215 9.17 -4.54 -16.41
CA ILE A 215 8.07 -3.62 -16.07
C ILE A 215 6.82 -4.41 -15.65
N VAL A 216 6.51 -5.52 -16.35
CA VAL A 216 5.34 -6.34 -16.04
C VAL A 216 5.50 -7.05 -14.70
N TYR A 217 6.64 -7.70 -14.43
CA TYR A 217 6.88 -8.33 -13.15
C TYR A 217 7.01 -7.32 -12.00
N ALA A 218 7.61 -6.15 -12.24
CA ALA A 218 7.65 -5.10 -11.23
C ALA A 218 6.24 -4.74 -10.79
N TYR A 219 5.30 -4.51 -11.73
CA TYR A 219 3.90 -4.25 -11.39
C TYR A 219 3.27 -5.40 -10.61
N LEU A 220 3.37 -6.64 -11.12
CA LEU A 220 2.66 -7.79 -10.53
C LEU A 220 3.17 -8.17 -9.14
N LEU A 221 4.47 -7.97 -8.87
CA LEU A 221 5.09 -8.35 -7.61
C LEU A 221 5.12 -7.21 -6.57
N THR A 222 4.82 -5.96 -6.95
CA THR A 222 4.74 -4.82 -6.02
C THR A 222 3.32 -4.38 -5.70
N ASN A 223 2.36 -4.55 -6.62
CA ASN A 223 0.96 -4.22 -6.36
C ASN A 223 0.27 -5.36 -5.57
N ARG A 224 0.11 -5.16 -4.25
CA ARG A 224 -0.53 -6.10 -3.31
C ARG A 224 -2.06 -5.97 -3.23
N SER A 225 -2.72 -5.37 -4.22
CA SER A 225 -4.19 -5.22 -4.17
C SER A 225 -4.87 -6.59 -4.26
N THR A 226 -5.93 -6.79 -3.47
CA THR A 226 -6.73 -8.03 -3.45
C THR A 226 -7.46 -8.30 -4.77
N PHE A 227 -7.58 -7.28 -5.63
CA PHE A 227 -8.18 -7.38 -6.96
C PHE A 227 -7.21 -6.84 -8.02
N PHE A 228 -6.98 -7.64 -9.08
CA PHE A 228 -6.21 -7.21 -10.24
C PHE A 228 -7.11 -6.36 -11.15
N ASN A 229 -6.73 -5.10 -11.37
CA ASN A 229 -7.43 -4.22 -12.30
C ASN A 229 -6.66 -4.14 -13.62
N LYS A 230 -7.21 -4.77 -14.67
CA LYS A 230 -6.63 -4.80 -16.03
C LYS A 230 -6.35 -3.40 -16.59
N LYS A 231 -7.23 -2.42 -16.35
CA LYS A 231 -7.08 -1.04 -16.83
C LYS A 231 -5.96 -0.31 -16.11
N SER A 232 -5.90 -0.39 -14.78
CA SER A 232 -4.80 0.19 -13.99
C SER A 232 -3.45 -0.45 -14.32
N PHE A 233 -3.44 -1.76 -14.60
CA PHE A 233 -2.26 -2.48 -15.07
C PHE A 233 -1.74 -1.93 -16.40
N LEU A 234 -2.61 -1.78 -17.40
CA LEU A 234 -2.24 -1.21 -18.69
C LEU A 234 -1.73 0.22 -18.52
N GLU A 235 -2.48 1.08 -17.82
CA GLU A 235 -2.09 2.49 -17.65
C GLU A 235 -0.70 2.63 -16.99
N GLN A 236 -0.47 1.95 -15.87
CA GLN A 236 0.80 2.08 -15.14
C GLN A 236 1.98 1.47 -15.90
N THR A 237 1.79 0.33 -16.56
CA THR A 237 2.87 -0.28 -17.34
C THR A 237 3.19 0.54 -18.60
N ILE A 238 2.19 1.09 -19.29
CA ILE A 238 2.39 2.02 -20.42
C ILE A 238 3.14 3.27 -19.97
N ARG A 239 2.80 3.85 -18.81
CA ARG A 239 3.57 4.99 -18.24
C ARG A 239 5.02 4.63 -17.97
N GLN A 240 5.29 3.44 -17.42
CA GLN A 240 6.66 2.97 -17.19
C GLN A 240 7.42 2.72 -18.50
N PHE A 241 6.76 2.18 -19.52
CA PHE A 241 7.33 2.04 -20.85
C PHE A 241 7.64 3.40 -21.48
N ALA A 242 6.71 4.35 -21.40
CA ALA A 242 6.89 5.70 -21.91
C ALA A 242 8.13 6.35 -21.28
N ASN A 243 8.26 6.28 -19.96
CA ASN A 243 9.43 6.78 -19.23
C ASN A 243 10.72 6.07 -19.65
N ARG A 244 10.70 4.74 -19.79
CA ARG A 244 11.89 3.96 -20.15
C ARG A 244 12.37 4.22 -21.58
N TYR A 245 11.44 4.44 -22.51
CA TYR A 245 11.73 4.75 -23.90
C TYR A 245 11.84 6.26 -24.16
N LEU A 246 11.76 7.09 -23.11
CA LEU A 246 11.86 8.55 -23.18
C LEU A 246 10.84 9.18 -24.15
N ILE A 247 9.64 8.62 -24.22
CA ILE A 247 8.50 9.13 -24.99
C ILE A 247 7.36 9.49 -24.05
N THR A 248 6.46 10.37 -24.47
CA THR A 248 5.31 10.73 -23.63
C THR A 248 4.30 9.58 -23.57
N TYR A 249 3.53 9.51 -22.47
CA TYR A 249 2.44 8.54 -22.33
C TYR A 249 1.48 8.61 -23.53
N SER A 250 1.09 9.82 -23.95
CA SER A 250 0.24 10.03 -25.13
C SER A 250 0.87 9.56 -26.44
N ALA A 251 2.15 9.87 -26.65
CA ALA A 251 2.86 9.43 -27.85
C ALA A 251 2.95 7.91 -27.90
N LEU A 252 3.28 7.26 -26.78
CA LEU A 252 3.32 5.81 -26.69
C LEU A 252 1.92 5.20 -26.90
N LEU A 253 0.88 5.75 -26.27
CA LEU A 253 -0.48 5.23 -26.42
C LEU A 253 -0.96 5.33 -27.87
N ASN A 254 -0.65 6.43 -28.55
CA ASN A 254 -0.90 6.57 -29.99
C ASN A 254 -0.08 5.57 -30.81
N LEU A 255 1.22 5.39 -30.52
CA LEU A 255 2.08 4.40 -31.19
C LEU A 255 1.58 2.97 -31.03
N LEU A 256 1.11 2.61 -29.84
CA LEU A 256 0.50 1.30 -29.58
C LEU A 256 -0.79 1.12 -30.39
N LEU A 257 -1.53 2.21 -30.59
CA LEU A 257 -2.79 2.21 -31.33
C LEU A 257 -2.63 2.36 -32.86
N LEU A 258 -1.43 2.67 -33.34
CA LEU A 258 -1.10 2.66 -34.77
C LEU A 258 -1.16 1.23 -35.32
N ASP A 259 -1.71 1.09 -36.52
CA ASP A 259 -1.84 -0.15 -37.30
C ASP A 259 -2.72 -1.26 -36.70
N ILE A 260 -3.57 -0.95 -35.70
CA ILE A 260 -4.51 -1.95 -35.14
C ILE A 260 -5.52 -2.45 -36.18
N LYS A 261 -5.84 -1.63 -37.19
CA LYS A 261 -6.84 -1.97 -38.21
C LYS A 261 -6.42 -3.10 -39.16
N GLU A 262 -5.13 -3.47 -39.20
CA GLU A 262 -4.62 -4.43 -40.19
C GLU A 262 -4.31 -5.83 -39.64
N LYS A 263 -4.34 -6.07 -38.31
CA LYS A 263 -4.00 -7.39 -37.73
C LYS A 263 -5.05 -7.92 -36.76
N LYS A 264 -5.79 -8.95 -37.19
CA LYS A 264 -6.75 -9.78 -36.41
C LYS A 264 -6.13 -10.59 -35.24
N GLN A 265 -4.93 -10.24 -34.77
CA GLN A 265 -4.09 -11.13 -33.95
C GLN A 265 -4.18 -10.88 -32.43
N TYR A 266 -4.81 -9.79 -31.97
CA TYR A 266 -4.83 -9.41 -30.55
C TYR A 266 -6.23 -9.52 -29.93
N PRO A 267 -6.34 -9.83 -28.62
CA PRO A 267 -7.64 -9.93 -27.95
C PRO A 267 -8.44 -8.63 -28.01
N TYR A 268 -9.74 -8.74 -28.34
CA TYR A 268 -10.66 -7.60 -28.40
C TYR A 268 -10.71 -6.80 -27.08
N GLU A 269 -10.63 -7.50 -25.94
CA GLU A 269 -10.62 -6.87 -24.61
C GLU A 269 -9.43 -5.91 -24.42
N LEU A 270 -8.22 -6.30 -24.87
CA LEU A 270 -7.03 -5.46 -24.79
C LEU A 270 -7.19 -4.19 -25.64
N LEU A 271 -7.70 -4.36 -26.87
CA LEU A 271 -7.92 -3.23 -27.78
C LEU A 271 -8.96 -2.25 -27.22
N LYS A 272 -10.07 -2.77 -26.68
CA LYS A 272 -11.14 -1.96 -26.05
C LYS A 272 -10.61 -1.14 -24.87
N LEU A 273 -9.74 -1.73 -24.05
CA LEU A 273 -9.14 -1.02 -22.91
C LEU A 273 -8.12 0.04 -23.35
N LEU A 274 -7.32 -0.23 -24.39
CA LEU A 274 -6.39 0.76 -24.94
C LEU A 274 -7.15 1.94 -25.58
N THR A 275 -8.26 1.67 -26.29
CA THR A 275 -9.11 2.72 -26.85
C THR A 275 -9.81 3.52 -25.75
N SER A 276 -10.30 2.87 -24.68
CA SER A 276 -10.88 3.62 -23.55
C SER A 276 -9.84 4.48 -22.84
N LEU A 277 -8.59 4.00 -22.69
CA LEU A 277 -7.50 4.82 -22.14
C LEU A 277 -7.16 6.00 -23.05
N LYS A 278 -7.26 5.86 -24.37
CA LYS A 278 -7.07 6.96 -25.33
C LYS A 278 -8.21 7.96 -25.27
N GLU A 279 -9.45 7.48 -25.18
CA GLU A 279 -10.63 8.32 -25.01
C GLU A 279 -10.57 9.07 -23.68
N GLU A 280 -10.14 8.44 -22.59
CA GLU A 280 -9.92 9.10 -21.31
C GLU A 280 -8.75 10.07 -21.33
N GLU A 281 -7.67 9.77 -22.05
CA GLU A 281 -6.60 10.74 -22.27
C GLU A 281 -7.12 11.94 -23.08
N SER A 282 -7.88 11.70 -24.15
CA SER A 282 -8.47 12.73 -25.01
C SER A 282 -9.55 13.53 -24.28
N ASN A 283 -10.35 12.89 -23.43
CA ASN A 283 -11.36 13.51 -22.58
C ASN A 283 -10.72 14.21 -21.38
N SER A 284 -9.58 13.75 -20.88
CA SER A 284 -8.77 14.51 -19.92
C SER A 284 -8.15 15.76 -20.58
N LEU A 285 -7.88 15.72 -21.89
CA LEU A 285 -7.47 16.89 -22.65
C LEU A 285 -8.66 17.80 -23.01
N ASN A 286 -9.88 17.26 -23.17
CA ASN A 286 -11.10 18.01 -23.54
C ASN A 286 -11.92 18.50 -22.33
N GLU A 287 -11.89 17.85 -21.16
CA GLU A 287 -12.35 18.42 -19.88
C GLU A 287 -11.36 19.47 -19.36
N VAL A 288 -10.13 19.45 -19.89
CA VAL A 288 -9.12 20.51 -19.79
C VAL A 288 -9.23 21.46 -20.99
N ASP A 289 -10.45 21.90 -21.31
CA ASP A 289 -10.70 23.05 -22.20
C ASP A 289 -10.27 24.39 -21.55
N ASN A 290 -9.17 24.36 -20.80
CA ASN A 290 -8.71 25.43 -19.93
C ASN A 290 -7.21 25.68 -20.00
N TRP A 291 -6.44 25.07 -20.91
CA TRP A 291 -5.04 25.47 -21.16
C TRP A 291 -4.91 26.98 -21.43
N LYS A 292 -5.92 27.61 -22.03
CA LYS A 292 -6.05 29.07 -22.15
C LYS A 292 -6.29 29.80 -20.82
N LYS A 293 -7.00 29.23 -19.84
CA LYS A 293 -7.09 29.82 -18.48
C LYS A 293 -5.86 29.51 -17.61
N TRP A 294 -5.12 28.44 -17.92
CA TRP A 294 -3.83 28.14 -17.31
C TRP A 294 -2.73 29.12 -17.78
N ILE A 295 -2.80 29.59 -19.02
CA ILE A 295 -1.99 30.72 -19.52
C ILE A 295 -2.25 32.01 -18.72
N ASN A 296 -3.49 32.25 -18.28
CA ASN A 296 -3.82 33.40 -17.42
C ASN A 296 -3.26 33.27 -15.99
N LEU A 297 -3.16 32.04 -15.47
CA LEU A 297 -2.46 31.76 -14.20
C LEU A 297 -0.93 31.89 -14.36
N LEU A 298 -0.36 31.46 -15.49
CA LEU A 298 1.06 31.64 -15.82
C LEU A 298 1.41 33.14 -15.90
N THR A 299 0.61 33.93 -16.62
CA THR A 299 0.79 35.39 -16.70
C THR A 299 0.55 36.08 -15.36
N ALA A 300 -0.40 35.64 -14.53
CA ALA A 300 -0.57 36.20 -13.17
C ALA A 300 0.59 35.87 -12.21
N ILE A 301 1.21 34.69 -12.34
CA ILE A 301 2.40 34.28 -11.57
C ILE A 301 3.66 35.04 -12.05
N GLU A 302 3.76 35.30 -13.35
CA GLU A 302 4.84 36.10 -13.98
C GLU A 302 4.71 37.60 -13.68
N GLN A 303 3.49 38.13 -13.59
CA GLN A 303 3.20 39.54 -13.27
C GLN A 303 3.04 39.84 -11.76
N GLU A 304 3.36 38.88 -10.89
CA GLU A 304 3.29 39.03 -9.41
C GLU A 304 1.90 39.45 -8.87
N GLN A 305 0.83 39.07 -9.54
CA GLN A 305 -0.53 39.39 -9.12
C GLN A 305 -1.07 38.34 -8.13
N SER A 306 -0.58 38.38 -6.90
CA SER A 306 -0.95 37.45 -5.80
C SER A 306 -2.45 37.33 -5.56
N HIS A 307 -3.23 38.40 -5.82
CA HIS A 307 -4.69 38.41 -5.64
C HIS A 307 -5.44 37.44 -6.57
N HIS A 308 -4.93 37.19 -7.79
CA HIS A 308 -5.60 36.30 -8.75
C HIS A 308 -5.39 34.81 -8.40
N LEU A 309 -4.24 34.46 -7.79
CA LEU A 309 -4.00 33.11 -7.25
C LEU A 309 -4.91 32.80 -6.07
N ILE A 310 -5.14 33.78 -5.18
CA ILE A 310 -6.03 33.63 -4.02
C ILE A 310 -7.48 33.36 -4.46
N ALA A 311 -7.95 34.06 -5.50
CA ALA A 311 -9.29 33.86 -6.06
C ALA A 311 -9.52 32.44 -6.64
N GLN A 312 -8.46 31.73 -7.05
CA GLN A 312 -8.54 30.37 -7.59
C GLN A 312 -8.04 29.28 -6.63
N LYS A 313 -7.76 29.63 -5.37
CA LYS A 313 -7.15 28.77 -4.36
C LYS A 313 -7.87 27.42 -4.20
N SER A 314 -9.20 27.41 -4.13
CA SER A 314 -9.99 26.18 -3.97
C SER A 314 -9.83 25.20 -5.14
N LYS A 315 -9.77 25.70 -6.37
CA LYS A 315 -9.55 24.87 -7.57
C LYS A 315 -8.12 24.34 -7.65
N LEU A 316 -7.14 25.18 -7.29
CA LEU A 316 -5.73 24.77 -7.22
C LEU A 316 -5.52 23.67 -6.17
N ILE A 317 -6.16 23.78 -5.00
CA ILE A 317 -6.07 22.76 -3.95
C ILE A 317 -6.62 21.41 -4.44
N ILE A 318 -7.78 21.40 -5.10
CA ILE A 318 -8.38 20.16 -5.65
C ILE A 318 -7.43 19.51 -6.68
N LEU A 319 -6.84 20.30 -7.57
CA LEU A 319 -5.94 19.79 -8.61
C LEU A 319 -4.62 19.26 -8.02
N LEU A 320 -4.05 19.95 -7.04
CA LEU A 320 -2.77 19.58 -6.42
C LEU A 320 -2.90 18.37 -5.48
N LYS A 321 -4.09 18.12 -4.94
CA LYS A 321 -4.46 16.88 -4.22
C LYS A 321 -4.70 15.69 -5.14
N SER A 322 -5.05 15.93 -6.41
CA SER A 322 -5.34 14.87 -7.37
C SER A 322 -4.10 14.03 -7.70
N ASN A 323 -4.32 12.76 -8.03
CA ASN A 323 -3.30 11.86 -8.58
C ASN A 323 -2.74 12.35 -9.94
N GLN A 324 -3.37 13.35 -10.55
CA GLN A 324 -2.93 13.99 -11.80
C GLN A 324 -2.09 15.25 -11.58
N ASN A 325 -1.74 15.60 -10.34
CA ASN A 325 -0.95 16.80 -10.02
C ASN A 325 0.39 16.87 -10.80
N TYR A 326 0.95 15.74 -11.23
CA TYR A 326 2.17 15.67 -12.03
C TYR A 326 2.07 16.41 -13.37
N LEU A 327 0.92 16.35 -14.05
CA LEU A 327 0.71 17.02 -15.35
C LEU A 327 0.75 18.53 -15.18
N PHE A 328 0.17 18.99 -14.09
CA PHE A 328 0.16 20.40 -13.72
C PHE A 328 1.58 20.87 -13.38
N LEU A 329 2.27 20.17 -12.45
CA LEU A 329 3.59 20.56 -11.96
C LEU A 329 4.69 20.52 -13.02
N LYS A 330 4.57 19.65 -14.04
CA LYS A 330 5.51 19.55 -15.17
C LYS A 330 5.65 20.86 -15.95
N SER A 331 4.58 21.65 -16.01
CA SER A 331 4.52 22.89 -16.81
C SER A 331 5.12 24.12 -16.12
N PHE A 332 5.53 23.99 -14.86
CA PHE A 332 6.08 25.11 -14.08
C PHE A 332 7.59 24.95 -13.87
N SER A 333 8.27 26.02 -13.47
CA SER A 333 9.63 26.02 -12.93
C SER A 333 9.63 25.87 -11.40
N GLU A 334 10.78 25.61 -10.79
CA GLU A 334 10.89 25.49 -9.32
C GLU A 334 10.43 26.78 -8.62
N ILE A 335 10.80 27.93 -9.17
CA ILE A 335 10.43 29.26 -8.64
C ILE A 335 8.92 29.45 -8.72
N GLN A 336 8.29 29.05 -9.82
CA GLN A 336 6.83 29.15 -9.99
C GLN A 336 6.08 28.21 -9.05
N ILE A 337 6.60 27.00 -8.80
CA ILE A 337 6.02 26.08 -7.81
C ILE A 337 6.10 26.67 -6.40
N LEU A 338 7.23 27.28 -6.03
CA LEU A 338 7.37 27.94 -4.73
C LEU A 338 6.37 29.10 -4.56
N LYS A 339 6.11 29.88 -5.62
CA LYS A 339 5.06 30.91 -5.62
C LYS A 339 3.66 30.32 -5.40
N ILE A 340 3.38 29.14 -5.95
CA ILE A 340 2.12 28.42 -5.71
C ILE A 340 2.03 27.99 -4.24
N VAL A 341 3.11 27.48 -3.64
CA VAL A 341 3.16 27.14 -2.22
C VAL A 341 2.89 28.36 -1.35
N GLU A 342 3.55 29.48 -1.64
CA GLU A 342 3.36 30.76 -0.95
C GLU A 342 1.90 31.25 -1.01
N ALA A 343 1.24 31.12 -2.16
CA ALA A 343 -0.15 31.51 -2.32
C ALA A 343 -1.15 30.60 -1.57
N ILE A 344 -0.87 29.29 -1.49
CA ILE A 344 -1.80 28.32 -0.89
C ILE A 344 -1.62 28.24 0.63
N VAL A 345 -0.37 28.25 1.11
CA VAL A 345 0.00 28.09 2.53
C VAL A 345 1.02 29.16 2.98
N PRO A 346 0.66 30.45 2.97
CA PRO A 346 1.62 31.54 3.23
C PRO A 346 2.33 31.43 4.58
N GLU A 347 1.62 31.01 5.64
CA GLU A 347 2.19 30.86 6.98
C GLU A 347 3.27 29.77 7.09
N GLN A 348 3.17 28.72 6.26
CA GLN A 348 4.09 27.57 6.30
C GLN A 348 5.13 27.61 5.19
N TYR A 349 5.00 28.56 4.25
CA TYR A 349 5.89 28.70 3.11
C TYR A 349 7.39 28.76 3.48
N PRO A 350 7.83 29.55 4.48
CA PRO A 350 9.25 29.60 4.84
C PRO A 350 9.80 28.22 5.22
N PHE A 351 9.06 27.46 6.01
CA PHE A 351 9.44 26.11 6.44
C PHE A 351 9.46 25.12 5.27
N ILE A 352 8.42 25.12 4.43
CA ILE A 352 8.29 24.21 3.28
C ILE A 352 9.38 24.47 2.25
N LYS A 353 9.70 25.75 1.98
CA LYS A 353 10.80 26.14 1.09
C LYS A 353 12.13 25.59 1.59
N THR A 354 12.44 25.79 2.87
CA THR A 354 13.67 25.28 3.48
C THR A 354 13.73 23.76 3.41
N TYR A 355 12.64 23.06 3.73
CA TYR A 355 12.60 21.60 3.66
C TYR A 355 12.73 21.06 2.23
N ALA A 356 12.06 21.68 1.26
CA ALA A 356 12.18 21.31 -0.15
C ALA A 356 13.60 21.51 -0.69
N HIS A 357 14.31 22.53 -0.20
CA HIS A 357 15.72 22.77 -0.52
C HIS A 357 16.64 21.71 0.11
N GLU A 358 16.39 21.32 1.36
CA GLU A 358 17.15 20.25 2.03
C GLU A 358 17.03 18.91 1.26
N LEU A 359 15.84 18.61 0.73
CA LEU A 359 15.63 17.43 -0.13
C LEU A 359 16.40 17.51 -1.45
N ASP A 360 16.57 18.71 -2.04
CA ASP A 360 17.41 18.89 -3.22
C ASP A 360 18.89 18.68 -2.89
N GLN A 361 19.35 19.13 -1.73
CA GLN A 361 20.71 18.84 -1.27
C GLN A 361 20.95 17.33 -1.09
N GLN A 362 19.94 16.59 -0.61
CA GLN A 362 20.01 15.12 -0.54
C GLN A 362 20.16 14.46 -1.91
N LYS A 363 19.54 15.02 -2.96
CA LYS A 363 19.75 14.57 -4.35
C LYS A 363 21.17 14.87 -4.82
N ASP A 364 21.69 16.06 -4.54
CA ASP A 364 22.97 16.50 -5.12
C ASP A 364 24.19 15.91 -4.39
N HIS A 365 24.11 15.76 -3.06
CA HIS A 365 25.24 15.39 -2.21
C HIS A 365 24.89 14.38 -1.11
N GLY A 366 23.71 13.75 -1.14
CA GLY A 366 23.24 12.86 -0.07
C GLY A 366 22.81 11.45 -0.50
N MET A 367 21.98 10.78 0.31
CA MET A 367 21.56 9.38 0.07
C MET A 367 20.76 9.18 -1.22
N LEU A 368 20.26 10.26 -1.81
CA LEU A 368 19.54 10.27 -3.09
C LEU A 368 20.49 10.51 -4.27
N GLN A 369 21.77 10.81 -4.04
CA GLN A 369 22.77 11.01 -5.09
C GLN A 369 22.97 9.73 -5.93
N GLY A 370 22.92 9.87 -7.25
CA GLY A 370 23.01 8.74 -8.19
C GLY A 370 21.76 7.85 -8.24
N LYS A 371 20.76 8.08 -7.38
CA LYS A 371 19.47 7.36 -7.36
C LYS A 371 18.31 8.23 -7.84
N ALA A 372 18.34 9.52 -7.49
CA ALA A 372 17.40 10.53 -7.93
C ALA A 372 17.93 11.24 -9.19
N GLY A 373 17.21 11.07 -10.31
CA GLY A 373 17.55 11.68 -11.61
C GLY A 373 16.95 13.08 -11.82
N GLY A 374 16.95 13.56 -13.07
CA GLY A 374 16.40 14.88 -13.43
C GLY A 374 14.92 15.09 -13.06
N GLU A 375 14.17 13.99 -12.90
CA GLU A 375 12.75 13.99 -12.51
C GLU A 375 12.51 14.23 -11.01
N PHE A 376 13.55 14.23 -10.17
CA PHE A 376 13.42 14.38 -8.71
C PHE A 376 12.64 15.63 -8.32
N ARG A 377 12.86 16.73 -9.04
CA ARG A 377 12.14 17.98 -8.85
C ARG A 377 10.62 17.75 -8.90
N LEU A 378 10.14 17.02 -9.90
CA LEU A 378 8.71 16.73 -10.07
C LEU A 378 8.21 15.74 -9.02
N VAL A 379 8.96 14.66 -8.75
CA VAL A 379 8.61 13.65 -7.73
C VAL A 379 8.48 14.28 -6.34
N LYS A 380 9.43 15.15 -5.97
CA LYS A 380 9.44 15.91 -4.72
C LYS A 380 8.13 16.66 -4.53
N TRP A 381 7.72 17.45 -5.52
CA TRP A 381 6.49 18.24 -5.43
C TRP A 381 5.21 17.42 -5.55
N GLN A 382 5.19 16.34 -6.34
CA GLN A 382 4.08 15.39 -6.40
C GLN A 382 3.80 14.74 -5.04
N ILE A 383 4.85 14.52 -4.24
CA ILE A 383 4.74 13.97 -2.88
C ILE A 383 4.35 15.07 -1.88
N ILE A 384 5.00 16.25 -1.96
CA ILE A 384 4.79 17.34 -1.00
C ILE A 384 3.36 17.88 -1.06
N PHE A 385 2.80 18.17 -2.24
CA PHE A 385 1.50 18.86 -2.34
C PHE A 385 0.32 18.08 -1.72
N PRO A 386 0.12 16.78 -1.99
CA PRO A 386 -0.95 16.03 -1.34
C PRO A 386 -0.82 16.00 0.18
N ILE A 387 0.41 15.78 0.69
CA ILE A 387 0.65 15.71 2.16
C ILE A 387 0.47 17.08 2.80
N LEU A 388 0.94 18.14 2.15
CA LEU A 388 0.79 19.51 2.59
C LEU A 388 -0.68 19.92 2.68
N LEU A 389 -1.49 19.53 1.69
CA LEU A 389 -2.87 19.96 1.55
C LEU A 389 -3.88 19.07 2.30
N ASP A 390 -3.50 17.86 2.70
CA ASP A 390 -4.36 16.95 3.48
C ASP A 390 -4.72 17.48 4.87
N HIS A 391 -4.00 18.48 5.40
CA HIS A 391 -4.16 18.97 6.78
C HIS A 391 -4.23 20.49 6.95
N THR A 392 -4.54 21.26 5.89
CA THR A 392 -4.56 22.73 5.95
C THR A 392 -5.66 23.34 6.83
N GLU A 393 -6.67 22.56 7.24
CA GLU A 393 -7.84 23.05 7.97
C GLU A 393 -7.76 22.85 9.50
N THR A 394 -6.79 22.07 10.00
CA THR A 394 -6.75 21.61 11.41
C THR A 394 -5.43 21.88 12.13
N GLY A 395 -4.60 22.79 11.61
CA GLY A 395 -3.26 23.09 12.12
C GLY A 395 -2.17 22.22 11.46
N PHE A 396 -1.12 22.86 10.95
CA PHE A 396 -0.04 22.20 10.22
C PHE A 396 1.00 21.60 11.18
N ASN A 397 1.13 20.26 11.20
CA ASN A 397 2.16 19.57 11.97
C ASN A 397 3.41 19.35 11.11
N ARG A 398 4.47 20.12 11.40
CA ARG A 398 5.76 20.09 10.70
C ARG A 398 6.47 18.73 10.80
N LYS A 399 6.47 18.08 11.97
CA LYS A 399 7.09 16.76 12.19
C LYS A 399 6.41 15.69 11.36
N TYR A 400 5.08 15.60 11.46
CA TYR A 400 4.29 14.64 10.68
C TYR A 400 4.49 14.85 9.18
N PHE A 401 4.44 16.09 8.73
CA PHE A 401 4.67 16.44 7.32
C PHE A 401 6.04 15.96 6.82
N VAL A 402 7.10 16.28 7.58
CA VAL A 402 8.47 15.85 7.26
C VAL A 402 8.57 14.33 7.20
N GLU A 403 8.10 13.64 8.24
CA GLU A 403 8.13 12.19 8.33
C GLU A 403 7.42 11.51 7.15
N ARG A 404 6.20 11.95 6.81
CA ARG A 404 5.41 11.36 5.73
C ARG A 404 6.04 11.59 4.37
N VAL A 405 6.63 12.77 4.15
CA VAL A 405 7.38 13.07 2.93
C VAL A 405 8.61 12.18 2.83
N LEU A 406 9.42 12.05 3.90
CA LEU A 406 10.59 11.18 3.93
C LEU A 406 10.22 9.71 3.69
N HIS A 407 9.15 9.20 4.31
CA HIS A 407 8.68 7.83 4.07
C HIS A 407 8.28 7.61 2.62
N LYS A 408 7.55 8.54 2.00
CA LYS A 408 7.16 8.43 0.59
C LYS A 408 8.36 8.53 -0.35
N ILE A 409 9.32 9.41 -0.06
CA ILE A 409 10.56 9.53 -0.84
C ILE A 409 11.41 8.28 -0.70
N ALA A 410 11.59 7.76 0.52
CA ALA A 410 12.33 6.54 0.78
C ALA A 410 11.70 5.34 0.05
N ALA A 411 10.38 5.19 0.15
CA ALA A 411 9.66 4.15 -0.58
C ALA A 411 9.79 4.30 -2.11
N HIS A 412 9.69 5.53 -2.64
CA HIS A 412 9.79 5.81 -4.07
C HIS A 412 11.18 5.47 -4.64
N TYR A 413 12.24 5.78 -3.91
CA TYR A 413 13.63 5.50 -4.31
C TYR A 413 14.19 4.19 -3.75
N ASN A 414 13.32 3.34 -3.19
CA ASN A 414 13.68 2.06 -2.58
C ASN A 414 14.84 2.19 -1.56
N LEU A 415 14.80 3.25 -0.76
CA LEU A 415 15.67 3.47 0.39
C LEU A 415 14.99 2.98 1.65
N LYS A 416 15.79 2.52 2.61
CA LYS A 416 15.29 2.36 3.96
C LYS A 416 15.14 3.74 4.59
N PHE A 417 14.01 3.95 5.26
CA PHE A 417 13.74 5.19 5.99
C PHE A 417 14.85 5.49 7.02
N GLU A 418 15.36 4.45 7.68
CA GLU A 418 16.49 4.54 8.63
C GLU A 418 17.76 5.11 8.02
N ASP A 419 18.21 4.55 6.88
CA ASP A 419 19.45 4.98 6.23
C ASP A 419 19.36 6.44 5.76
N LEU A 420 18.17 6.88 5.31
CA LEU A 420 17.92 8.26 4.92
C LEU A 420 17.92 9.21 6.12
N LEU A 421 17.33 8.79 7.24
CA LEU A 421 17.22 9.58 8.46
C LEU A 421 18.56 9.70 9.21
N GLU A 422 19.34 8.63 9.25
CA GLU A 422 20.68 8.61 9.85
C GLU A 422 21.64 9.54 9.08
N TYR A 423 21.55 9.53 7.74
CA TYR A 423 22.35 10.42 6.92
C TYR A 423 22.02 11.90 7.15
N LEU A 424 20.72 12.24 7.24
CA LEU A 424 20.22 13.59 7.57
C LEU A 424 20.71 14.12 8.93
N GLN A 425 21.22 13.24 9.81
CA GLN A 425 21.76 13.58 11.13
C GLN A 425 23.29 13.64 11.19
N SER A 426 23.98 13.30 10.12
CA SER A 426 25.45 13.24 10.10
C SER A 426 26.10 14.62 10.37
N GLU A 427 27.26 14.63 11.05
CA GLU A 427 27.94 15.86 11.52
C GLU A 427 28.29 16.87 10.42
N VAL A 428 28.37 16.41 9.17
CA VAL A 428 28.63 17.26 7.99
C VAL A 428 27.41 18.14 7.65
N ILE A 429 26.20 17.62 7.90
CA ILE A 429 24.92 18.29 7.64
C ILE A 429 24.50 19.19 8.81
N LEU A 430 24.92 18.85 10.05
CA LEU A 430 24.70 19.62 11.28
C LEU A 430 25.11 21.11 11.20
N LYS A 431 26.03 21.47 10.30
CA LYS A 431 26.49 22.87 10.12
C LYS A 431 25.64 23.67 9.12
N ARG A 432 24.76 23.03 8.35
CA ARG A 432 24.05 23.64 7.21
C ARG A 432 22.52 23.65 7.35
N THR A 433 21.94 22.74 8.13
CA THR A 433 20.48 22.60 8.25
C THR A 433 19.87 23.62 9.21
N ASP A 434 18.65 24.03 8.92
CA ASP A 434 17.82 24.85 9.81
C ASP A 434 17.63 24.17 11.18
N ARG A 435 17.70 24.97 12.27
CA ARG A 435 17.64 24.46 13.65
C ARG A 435 16.35 23.71 13.96
N GLU A 436 15.24 24.11 13.33
CA GLU A 436 13.93 23.51 13.56
C GLU A 436 13.78 22.16 12.83
N LEU A 437 14.20 22.08 11.56
CA LEU A 437 14.21 20.81 10.82
C LEU A 437 15.13 19.78 11.44
N PHE A 438 16.28 20.23 11.96
CA PHE A 438 17.21 19.36 12.67
C PHE A 438 16.57 18.74 13.93
N ALA A 439 15.86 19.54 14.73
CA ALA A 439 15.15 19.05 15.91
C ALA A 439 14.13 17.95 15.54
N ILE A 440 13.40 18.16 14.44
CA ILE A 440 12.43 17.19 13.90
C ILE A 440 13.11 15.89 13.49
N PHE A 441 14.22 15.96 12.72
CA PHE A 441 14.94 14.74 12.32
C PHE A 441 15.42 13.96 13.55
N LYS A 442 16.02 14.65 14.52
CA LYS A 442 16.52 14.03 15.76
C LYS A 442 15.42 13.36 16.56
N GLU A 443 14.25 13.97 16.66
CA GLU A 443 13.10 13.39 17.34
C GLU A 443 12.62 12.11 16.64
N LEU A 444 12.55 12.11 15.31
CA LEU A 444 12.14 10.94 14.51
C LEU A 444 13.12 9.76 14.64
N SER A 445 14.43 10.00 14.77
CA SER A 445 15.38 8.88 14.92
C SER A 445 15.29 8.23 16.30
N ILE A 446 15.08 9.04 17.34
CA ILE A 446 14.89 8.53 18.71
C ILE A 446 13.64 7.63 18.76
N GLU A 447 12.53 8.05 18.13
CA GLU A 447 11.31 7.25 18.03
C GLU A 447 11.57 5.92 17.31
N PHE A 448 12.24 5.95 16.16
CA PHE A 448 12.52 4.76 15.36
C PHE A 448 13.47 3.76 16.06
N ILE A 449 14.50 4.25 16.77
CA ILE A 449 15.41 3.41 17.56
C ILE A 449 14.67 2.73 18.73
N THR A 450 13.71 3.44 19.33
CA THR A 450 12.90 2.94 20.45
C THR A 450 11.95 1.82 19.98
N GLU A 451 11.31 1.97 18.81
CA GLU A 451 10.46 0.93 18.22
C GLU A 451 11.24 -0.36 17.87
N LYS A 452 12.47 -0.25 17.33
CA LYS A 452 13.32 -1.41 17.01
C LYS A 452 13.79 -2.19 18.25
N LYS A 453 14.14 -1.50 19.35
CA LYS A 453 14.53 -2.15 20.61
C LYS A 453 13.35 -2.88 21.28
N LEU A 454 12.12 -2.42 21.09
CA LEU A 454 10.91 -3.08 21.60
C LEU A 454 10.52 -4.34 20.81
N HIS A 455 10.72 -4.36 19.50
CA HIS A 455 10.42 -5.53 18.66
C HIS A 455 11.39 -6.72 18.87
N GLN A 456 12.56 -6.50 19.46
CA GLN A 456 13.49 -7.58 19.85
C GLN A 456 13.21 -8.16 21.26
N LYS A 457 12.44 -7.47 22.11
CA LYS A 457 12.14 -7.88 23.50
C LYS A 457 10.72 -8.43 23.73
N THR A 458 9.88 -8.51 22.71
CA THR A 458 8.43 -8.76 22.85
C THR A 458 8.04 -10.26 22.96
N SER A 459 8.98 -11.17 23.19
CA SER A 459 8.68 -12.59 23.43
C SER A 459 8.46 -12.96 24.92
N GLU A 460 8.65 -12.04 25.87
CA GLU A 460 8.36 -12.28 27.29
C GLU A 460 7.81 -11.01 27.95
N PHE A 461 6.50 -10.75 27.85
CA PHE A 461 5.85 -9.74 28.68
C PHE A 461 4.62 -10.31 29.37
N ASN A 462 4.68 -10.36 30.70
CA ASN A 462 3.63 -10.88 31.58
C ASN A 462 2.81 -9.70 32.13
N ILE A 463 1.52 -9.66 31.81
CA ILE A 463 0.54 -8.65 32.25
C ILE A 463 0.52 -8.51 33.79
N SER A 464 0.89 -9.57 34.50
CA SER A 464 1.01 -9.64 35.96
C SER A 464 2.06 -8.71 36.59
N GLN A 465 2.99 -8.13 35.82
CA GLN A 465 3.96 -7.14 36.33
C GLN A 465 3.50 -5.68 36.18
N ILE A 466 2.41 -5.43 35.44
CA ILE A 466 1.93 -4.09 35.07
C ILE A 466 0.93 -3.54 36.11
N ILE A 467 0.02 -4.40 36.59
CA ILE A 467 -1.02 -4.04 37.56
C ILE A 467 -0.46 -3.55 38.91
N PRO A 468 0.60 -4.15 39.49
CA PRO A 468 1.19 -3.64 40.73
C PRO A 468 1.76 -2.23 40.59
N LYS A 469 2.39 -1.91 39.43
CA LYS A 469 2.94 -0.58 39.14
C LYS A 469 1.86 0.48 38.88
N LEU A 470 0.68 0.06 38.39
CA LEU A 470 -0.52 0.89 38.28
C LEU A 470 -1.04 1.30 39.68
N HIS A 471 -0.94 0.41 40.66
CA HIS A 471 -1.45 0.61 42.03
C HIS A 471 -0.57 1.54 42.88
N GLU A 472 0.73 1.64 42.56
CA GLU A 472 1.68 2.48 43.31
C GLU A 472 1.66 3.97 42.88
N HIS A 473 0.87 4.36 41.87
CA HIS A 473 0.71 5.74 41.40
C HIS A 473 2.03 6.53 41.17
N LEU A 474 3.11 5.83 40.81
CA LEU A 474 4.42 6.43 40.57
C LEU A 474 4.41 7.33 39.31
N GLU A 475 5.15 8.44 39.34
CA GLU A 475 5.44 9.21 38.13
C GLU A 475 6.20 8.32 37.14
N LEU A 476 5.57 7.97 36.02
CA LEU A 476 6.21 7.19 34.98
C LEU A 476 7.26 8.05 34.27
N SER A 477 8.50 7.56 34.19
CA SER A 477 9.53 8.17 33.34
C SER A 477 9.08 8.22 31.88
N PHE A 478 9.66 9.10 31.07
CA PHE A 478 9.32 9.22 29.66
C PHE A 478 9.48 7.87 28.92
N GLU A 479 10.53 7.12 29.24
CA GLU A 479 10.82 5.82 28.65
C GLU A 479 9.72 4.79 28.99
N LEU A 480 9.26 4.78 30.25
CA LEU A 480 8.24 3.86 30.72
C LEU A 480 6.86 4.22 30.12
N ARG A 481 6.54 5.51 29.94
CA ARG A 481 5.33 5.95 29.24
C ARG A 481 5.29 5.45 27.79
N GLN A 482 6.41 5.54 27.07
CA GLN A 482 6.49 5.08 25.67
C GLN A 482 6.38 3.55 25.56
N GLU A 483 6.98 2.82 26.51
CA GLU A 483 6.84 1.37 26.61
C GLU A 483 5.36 0.96 26.78
N TRP A 484 4.62 1.67 27.64
CA TRP A 484 3.21 1.38 27.88
C TRP A 484 2.31 1.71 26.68
N LEU A 485 2.58 2.82 25.98
CA LEU A 485 1.88 3.14 24.73
C LEU A 485 2.09 2.06 23.67
N ALA A 486 3.32 1.54 23.55
CA ALA A 486 3.62 0.46 22.62
C ALA A 486 2.93 -0.86 22.98
N LEU A 487 2.81 -1.19 24.27
CA LEU A 487 2.05 -2.36 24.74
C LEU A 487 0.56 -2.23 24.42
N LEU A 488 -0.02 -1.05 24.64
CA LEU A 488 -1.44 -0.78 24.37
C LEU A 488 -1.77 -0.77 22.86
N LYS A 489 -0.78 -0.50 21.98
CA LYS A 489 -0.97 -0.64 20.53
C LYS A 489 -1.24 -2.10 20.10
N ASN A 490 -0.77 -3.09 20.86
CA ASN A 490 -1.06 -4.49 20.60
C ASN A 490 -2.51 -4.83 21.03
N GLU A 491 -3.35 -5.22 20.06
CA GLU A 491 -4.77 -5.49 20.29
C GLU A 491 -5.04 -6.58 21.33
N THR A 492 -4.31 -7.69 21.30
CA THR A 492 -4.51 -8.82 22.20
C THR A 492 -4.06 -8.51 23.63
N VAL A 493 -2.99 -7.73 23.78
CA VAL A 493 -2.50 -7.29 25.10
C VAL A 493 -3.42 -6.21 25.67
N ARG A 494 -3.82 -5.23 24.84
CA ARG A 494 -4.77 -4.18 25.21
C ARG A 494 -6.08 -4.76 25.71
N ASN A 495 -6.71 -5.65 24.96
CA ASN A 495 -8.03 -6.17 25.34
C ASN A 495 -7.98 -6.95 26.65
N ARG A 496 -6.94 -7.76 26.87
CA ARG A 496 -6.72 -8.48 28.14
C ARG A 496 -6.46 -7.55 29.32
N LEU A 497 -5.68 -6.49 29.11
CA LEU A 497 -5.42 -5.49 30.15
C LEU A 497 -6.71 -4.72 30.49
N LEU A 498 -7.44 -4.23 29.49
CA LEU A 498 -8.67 -3.46 29.70
C LEU A 498 -9.75 -4.26 30.43
N GLU A 499 -9.79 -5.58 30.29
CA GLU A 499 -10.70 -6.47 31.03
C GLU A 499 -10.36 -6.61 32.52
N GLN A 500 -9.13 -6.28 32.91
CA GLN A 500 -8.63 -6.39 34.28
C GLN A 500 -8.60 -5.04 35.02
N LEU A 501 -8.84 -3.92 34.32
CA LEU A 501 -8.79 -2.59 34.89
C LEU A 501 -10.15 -2.14 35.45
N SER A 502 -10.10 -1.53 36.62
CA SER A 502 -11.18 -0.79 37.25
C SER A 502 -11.29 0.62 36.68
N GLU A 503 -12.44 1.28 36.92
CA GLU A 503 -12.66 2.65 36.45
C GLU A 503 -11.62 3.65 36.98
N LYS A 504 -11.20 3.51 38.25
CA LYS A 504 -10.17 4.37 38.84
C LYS A 504 -8.82 4.20 38.14
N GLU A 505 -8.47 2.99 37.73
CA GLU A 505 -7.22 2.69 37.04
C GLU A 505 -7.23 3.21 35.61
N HIS A 506 -8.38 3.18 34.91
CA HIS A 506 -8.51 3.84 33.61
C HIS A 506 -8.33 5.35 33.72
N TYR A 507 -8.91 5.99 34.75
CA TYR A 507 -8.75 7.42 34.99
C TYR A 507 -7.28 7.77 35.25
N TRP A 508 -6.59 6.99 36.08
CA TRP A 508 -5.17 7.16 36.32
C TRP A 508 -4.36 6.97 35.03
N LEU A 509 -4.61 5.90 34.27
CA LEU A 509 -3.87 5.60 33.04
C LEU A 509 -4.02 6.72 32.00
N ILE A 510 -5.22 7.29 31.84
CA ILE A 510 -5.43 8.44 30.94
C ILE A 510 -4.72 9.70 31.45
N ASN A 511 -4.78 10.00 32.76
CA ASN A 511 -4.02 11.12 33.35
C ASN A 511 -2.51 10.97 33.15
N THR A 512 -2.02 9.74 33.28
CA THR A 512 -0.61 9.43 33.15
C THR A 512 -0.15 9.36 31.71
N LEU A 513 -0.97 8.99 30.72
CA LEU A 513 -0.55 8.90 29.31
C LEU A 513 -0.81 10.19 28.53
N TYR A 514 -1.92 10.88 28.83
CA TYR A 514 -2.44 12.00 28.05
C TYR A 514 -2.54 13.31 28.85
N GLN A 515 -1.66 13.52 29.83
CA GLN A 515 -1.56 14.68 30.75
C GLN A 515 -2.39 15.93 30.40
N ARG A 516 -2.09 16.62 29.27
CA ARG A 516 -2.77 17.87 28.91
C ARG A 516 -4.24 17.69 28.50
N GLU A 517 -4.55 16.55 27.89
CA GLU A 517 -5.86 16.24 27.29
C GLU A 517 -6.71 15.32 28.16
N SER A 518 -6.17 14.84 29.28
CA SER A 518 -6.83 13.86 30.15
C SER A 518 -8.16 14.40 30.67
N VAL A 519 -8.22 15.68 31.07
CA VAL A 519 -9.44 16.33 31.57
C VAL A 519 -10.57 16.27 30.52
N PHE A 520 -10.24 16.52 29.25
CA PHE A 520 -11.20 16.44 28.15
C PHE A 520 -11.63 14.99 27.87
N ILE A 521 -10.68 14.06 27.82
CA ILE A 521 -10.98 12.63 27.56
C ILE A 521 -11.87 12.05 28.66
N LEU A 522 -11.55 12.33 29.92
CA LEU A 522 -12.28 11.80 31.08
C LEU A 522 -13.67 12.40 31.21
N SER A 523 -13.82 13.70 30.96
CA SER A 523 -15.14 14.34 30.94
C SER A 523 -16.03 13.82 29.81
N TYR A 524 -15.46 13.54 28.63
CA TYR A 524 -16.18 12.90 27.54
C TYR A 524 -16.54 11.44 27.85
N ALA A 525 -15.64 10.66 28.47
CA ALA A 525 -15.93 9.30 28.93
C ALA A 525 -17.07 9.27 29.95
N GLN A 526 -17.07 10.21 30.89
CA GLN A 526 -18.15 10.37 31.86
C GLN A 526 -19.47 10.76 31.17
N ALA A 527 -19.40 11.61 30.15
CA ALA A 527 -20.58 12.01 29.38
C ALA A 527 -21.27 10.81 28.71
N ILE A 528 -20.49 9.92 28.11
CA ILE A 528 -20.99 8.69 27.49
C ILE A 528 -21.60 7.77 28.55
N GLU A 529 -20.97 7.62 29.72
CA GLU A 529 -21.47 6.75 30.78
C GLU A 529 -22.82 7.21 31.33
N GLN A 530 -23.00 8.52 31.54
CA GLN A 530 -24.25 9.10 32.07
C GLN A 530 -25.42 9.00 31.10
N GLN A 531 -25.15 8.77 29.81
CA GLN A 531 -26.13 8.67 28.74
C GLN A 531 -26.47 7.22 28.35
N LYS A 532 -25.87 6.23 29.02
CA LYS A 532 -26.02 4.81 28.65
C LYS A 532 -27.46 4.30 28.78
N ASP A 533 -28.25 4.85 29.72
CA ASP A 533 -29.60 4.39 30.04
C ASP A 533 -30.68 5.35 29.52
N LYS A 534 -30.33 6.28 28.61
CA LYS A 534 -31.20 7.35 28.12
C LYS A 534 -31.47 7.27 26.62
N GLY A 535 -32.62 7.81 26.22
CA GLY A 535 -33.03 7.99 24.82
C GLY A 535 -32.78 6.76 23.93
N ILE A 536 -32.05 6.96 22.82
CA ILE A 536 -31.82 5.91 21.82
C ILE A 536 -30.87 4.78 22.29
N LEU A 537 -30.18 4.97 23.43
CA LEU A 537 -29.32 3.96 24.05
C LEU A 537 -30.05 3.15 25.13
N GLN A 538 -31.21 3.62 25.62
CA GLN A 538 -32.00 2.94 26.63
C GLN A 538 -32.41 1.53 26.16
N GLY A 539 -32.14 0.52 26.99
CA GLY A 539 -32.44 -0.89 26.70
C GLY A 539 -31.51 -1.55 25.67
N LYS A 540 -30.55 -0.81 25.09
CA LYS A 540 -29.52 -1.35 24.17
C LYS A 540 -28.16 -1.53 24.84
N THR A 541 -27.97 -0.98 26.03
CA THR A 541 -26.74 -1.09 26.82
C THR A 541 -26.89 -2.24 27.83
N SER A 542 -26.09 -3.30 27.66
CA SER A 542 -26.06 -4.44 28.59
C SER A 542 -24.97 -4.24 29.66
N GLY A 543 -24.84 -5.17 30.62
CA GLY A 543 -23.88 -5.14 31.74
C GLY A 543 -22.39 -5.06 31.37
N GLY A 544 -22.03 -4.92 30.10
CA GLY A 544 -20.66 -4.69 29.61
C GLY A 544 -20.40 -3.30 29.02
N PHE A 545 -21.35 -2.35 29.09
CA PHE A 545 -21.21 -1.03 28.46
C PHE A 545 -19.96 -0.25 28.91
N GLN A 546 -19.62 -0.32 30.19
CA GLN A 546 -18.45 0.37 30.75
C GLN A 546 -17.13 -0.13 30.13
N LEU A 547 -17.00 -1.46 29.95
CA LEU A 547 -15.84 -2.06 29.29
C LEU A 547 -15.80 -1.69 27.80
N LEU A 548 -16.95 -1.70 27.12
CA LEU A 548 -17.05 -1.31 25.70
C LEU A 548 -16.69 0.16 25.47
N LYS A 549 -17.17 1.06 26.33
CA LYS A 549 -16.80 2.48 26.37
C LYS A 549 -15.28 2.63 26.38
N TRP A 550 -14.60 1.99 27.34
CA TRP A 550 -13.15 2.07 27.45
C TRP A 550 -12.44 1.41 26.27
N LYS A 551 -12.90 0.24 25.79
CA LYS A 551 -12.36 -0.39 24.58
C LYS A 551 -12.39 0.57 23.39
N PHE A 552 -13.51 1.24 23.12
CA PHE A 552 -13.60 2.20 22.02
C PHE A 552 -12.74 3.44 22.23
N ILE A 553 -12.71 4.01 23.44
CA ILE A 553 -11.85 5.15 23.78
C ILE A 553 -10.37 4.82 23.52
N TYR A 554 -9.87 3.70 24.05
CA TYR A 554 -8.46 3.32 23.86
C TYR A 554 -8.14 2.97 22.41
N ILE A 555 -9.06 2.32 21.68
CA ILE A 555 -8.85 2.06 20.25
C ILE A 555 -8.65 3.39 19.50
N VAL A 556 -9.51 4.38 19.72
CA VAL A 556 -9.42 5.66 19.01
C VAL A 556 -8.19 6.47 19.46
N LEU A 557 -7.85 6.45 20.76
CA LEU A 557 -6.66 7.12 21.28
C LEU A 557 -5.35 6.58 20.67
N LEU A 558 -5.31 5.28 20.36
CA LEU A 558 -4.12 4.59 19.87
C LEU A 558 -4.11 4.42 18.35
N GLU A 559 -5.10 4.96 17.63
CA GLU A 559 -5.11 4.94 16.18
C GLU A 559 -3.94 5.77 15.62
N PRO A 560 -3.09 5.20 14.73
CA PRO A 560 -1.87 5.85 14.24
C PRO A 560 -2.13 7.07 13.33
N LYS A 561 -3.39 7.48 13.17
CA LYS A 561 -3.78 8.49 12.20
C LYS A 561 -3.44 9.90 12.64
N HIS A 562 -3.24 10.20 13.92
CA HIS A 562 -3.05 11.57 14.42
C HIS A 562 -1.89 11.66 15.43
N GLN A 563 -0.84 12.42 15.09
CA GLN A 563 0.28 12.72 16.02
C GLN A 563 -0.04 13.81 17.05
N VAL A 564 -1.12 14.57 16.86
CA VAL A 564 -1.67 15.51 17.86
C VAL A 564 -3.11 15.09 18.15
N PHE A 565 -3.46 14.98 19.43
CA PHE A 565 -4.80 14.56 19.86
C PHE A 565 -5.86 15.53 19.30
N ASN A 566 -6.63 15.06 18.32
CA ASN A 566 -7.71 15.84 17.72
C ASN A 566 -9.02 15.52 18.45
N LYS A 567 -9.47 16.45 19.29
CA LYS A 567 -10.70 16.35 20.09
C LYS A 567 -11.94 16.05 19.23
N ARG A 568 -12.08 16.71 18.09
CA ARG A 568 -13.22 16.52 17.18
C ARG A 568 -13.22 15.12 16.58
N TYR A 569 -12.09 14.68 16.01
CA TYR A 569 -11.95 13.34 15.46
C TYR A 569 -12.19 12.28 16.54
N PHE A 570 -11.63 12.48 17.72
CA PHE A 570 -11.78 11.57 18.85
C PHE A 570 -13.25 11.38 19.21
N VAL A 571 -14.00 12.47 19.41
CA VAL A 571 -15.44 12.43 19.70
C VAL A 571 -16.22 11.75 18.59
N GLU A 572 -16.00 12.15 17.33
CA GLU A 572 -16.72 11.59 16.19
C GLU A 572 -16.48 10.07 16.05
N ARG A 573 -15.22 9.63 16.17
CA ARG A 573 -14.87 8.21 16.03
C ARG A 573 -15.36 7.34 17.17
N VAL A 574 -15.33 7.84 18.40
CA VAL A 574 -15.88 7.10 19.54
C VAL A 574 -17.39 6.94 19.35
N LEU A 575 -18.11 8.00 18.97
CA LEU A 575 -19.54 7.91 18.64
C LEU A 575 -19.81 6.95 17.47
N GLN A 576 -19.01 6.99 16.40
CA GLN A 576 -19.14 6.05 15.28
C GLN A 576 -18.99 4.60 15.72
N LYS A 577 -18.04 4.29 16.61
CA LYS A 577 -17.83 2.93 17.13
C LYS A 577 -18.99 2.48 18.02
N ILE A 578 -19.49 3.36 18.89
CA ILE A 578 -20.67 3.09 19.72
C ILE A 578 -21.90 2.86 18.83
N ALA A 579 -22.12 3.74 17.84
CA ALA A 579 -23.23 3.62 16.91
C ALA A 579 -23.17 2.30 16.13
N ALA A 580 -22.02 1.95 15.56
CA ALA A 580 -21.82 0.70 14.86
C ALA A 580 -22.07 -0.54 15.74
N HIS A 581 -21.63 -0.52 17.00
CA HIS A 581 -21.82 -1.63 17.92
C HIS A 581 -23.30 -1.82 18.31
N HIS A 582 -24.06 -0.73 18.46
CA HIS A 582 -25.49 -0.78 18.80
C HIS A 582 -26.43 -0.74 17.60
N ASN A 583 -25.89 -0.91 16.37
CA ASN A 583 -26.62 -0.85 15.11
C ASN A 583 -27.46 0.44 14.97
N LEU A 584 -26.87 1.57 15.35
CA LEU A 584 -27.42 2.91 15.22
C LEU A 584 -26.70 3.67 14.12
N LYS A 585 -27.34 4.69 13.55
CA LYS A 585 -26.64 5.63 12.68
C LYS A 585 -25.81 6.60 13.53
N THR A 586 -24.65 7.00 13.02
CA THR A 586 -23.78 7.95 13.73
C THR A 586 -24.48 9.29 13.89
N GLU A 587 -25.25 9.69 12.88
CA GLU A 587 -26.00 10.93 12.85
C GLU A 587 -27.08 10.97 13.95
N GLU A 588 -27.78 9.86 14.17
CA GLU A 588 -28.78 9.72 15.24
C GLU A 588 -28.13 9.88 16.62
N LEU A 589 -26.94 9.31 16.80
CA LEU A 589 -26.19 9.40 18.04
C LEU A 589 -25.63 10.80 18.29
N VAL A 590 -25.08 11.46 17.26
CA VAL A 590 -24.62 12.86 17.36
C VAL A 590 -25.78 13.80 17.70
N THR A 591 -26.93 13.65 17.04
CA THR A 591 -28.14 14.42 17.34
C THR A 591 -28.63 14.19 18.76
N PHE A 592 -28.68 12.93 19.21
CA PHE A 592 -29.06 12.61 20.59
C PHE A 592 -28.14 13.27 21.62
N PHE A 593 -26.82 13.11 21.47
CA PHE A 593 -25.84 13.72 22.38
C PHE A 593 -25.86 15.25 22.36
N TYR A 594 -26.21 15.88 21.23
CA TYR A 594 -26.37 17.34 21.11
C TYR A 594 -27.68 17.84 21.76
N MET A 595 -28.80 17.15 21.53
CA MET A 595 -30.11 17.56 22.05
C MET A 595 -30.22 17.40 23.57
N GLU A 596 -29.66 16.32 24.13
CA GLU A 596 -29.58 16.12 25.59
C GLU A 596 -28.76 17.20 26.32
N MET A 597 -27.91 17.96 25.62
CA MET A 597 -27.20 19.10 26.23
C MET A 597 -28.13 20.24 26.64
N SER A 598 -29.34 20.28 26.08
CA SER A 598 -30.35 21.31 26.38
C SER A 598 -31.16 21.01 27.65
N GLU A 599 -31.05 19.79 28.19
CA GLU A 599 -31.71 19.42 29.44
C GLU A 599 -30.91 19.87 30.67
N LYS A 600 -31.58 20.53 31.62
CA LYS A 600 -30.97 21.11 32.82
C LYS A 600 -30.45 20.01 33.75
N GLY A 601 -29.12 19.87 33.85
CA GLY A 601 -28.48 18.98 34.83
C GLY A 601 -27.07 18.50 34.48
N PHE A 602 -26.52 18.90 33.33
CA PHE A 602 -25.28 18.33 32.79
C PHE A 602 -24.15 19.35 32.69
N THR A 603 -22.99 19.06 33.26
CA THR A 603 -21.78 19.89 33.16
C THR A 603 -20.79 19.25 32.20
N LEU A 604 -20.82 19.66 30.93
CA LEU A 604 -19.79 19.28 29.95
C LEU A 604 -18.78 20.41 29.76
N PRO A 605 -17.52 20.09 29.41
CA PRO A 605 -16.57 21.10 28.98
C PRO A 605 -17.14 21.85 27.76
N PHE A 606 -17.03 23.17 27.78
CA PHE A 606 -17.47 24.05 26.69
C PHE A 606 -16.97 23.61 25.31
N GLU A 607 -15.75 23.06 25.25
CA GLU A 607 -15.16 22.56 24.01
C GLU A 607 -15.88 21.34 23.43
N LEU A 608 -16.37 20.43 24.27
CA LEU A 608 -17.11 19.25 23.81
C LEU A 608 -18.47 19.65 23.24
N ILE A 609 -19.12 20.65 23.85
CA ILE A 609 -20.37 21.25 23.36
C ILE A 609 -20.17 21.78 21.94
N LYS A 610 -19.13 22.59 21.74
CA LYS A 610 -18.81 23.17 20.43
C LYS A 610 -18.53 22.10 19.37
N ILE A 611 -17.85 21.02 19.74
CA ILE A 611 -17.57 19.90 18.82
C ILE A 611 -18.85 19.20 18.40
N LEU A 612 -19.74 18.88 19.34
CA LEU A 612 -21.01 18.22 19.05
C LEU A 612 -21.92 19.11 18.19
N GLU A 613 -21.92 20.42 18.43
CA GLU A 613 -22.65 21.39 17.60
C GLU A 613 -22.15 21.40 16.14
N ILE A 614 -20.83 21.39 15.94
CA ILE A 614 -20.23 21.34 14.59
C ILE A 614 -20.64 20.04 13.89
N LEU A 615 -20.50 18.89 14.57
CA LEU A 615 -20.87 17.58 14.01
C LEU A 615 -22.36 17.49 13.68
N TYR A 616 -23.22 18.10 14.50
CA TYR A 616 -24.66 18.16 14.27
C TYR A 616 -24.98 18.98 13.02
N ARG A 617 -24.46 20.21 12.89
CA ARG A 617 -24.70 21.07 11.71
C ARG A 617 -24.23 20.41 10.42
N GLU A 618 -23.07 19.75 10.43
CA GLU A 618 -22.56 19.05 9.25
C GLU A 618 -23.45 17.87 8.82
N ASN A 619 -24.07 17.17 9.78
CA ASN A 619 -25.02 16.11 9.48
C ASN A 619 -26.32 16.65 8.86
N ASP A 620 -26.79 17.79 9.35
CA ASP A 620 -27.96 18.49 8.81
C ASP A 620 -27.73 18.96 7.36
N GLU A 621 -26.57 19.57 7.08
CA GLU A 621 -26.18 19.98 5.73
C GLU A 621 -26.05 18.79 4.77
N LYS A 622 -25.47 17.67 5.22
CA LYS A 622 -25.36 16.43 4.42
C LYS A 622 -26.73 15.85 4.08
N TYR A 623 -27.68 15.91 5.00
CA TYR A 623 -29.05 15.46 4.76
C TYR A 623 -29.72 16.28 3.66
N HIS A 624 -29.66 17.61 3.77
CA HIS A 624 -30.21 18.52 2.76
C HIS A 624 -29.55 18.36 1.37
N LEU A 625 -28.23 18.13 1.32
CA LEU A 625 -27.52 17.93 0.06
C LEU A 625 -27.90 16.60 -0.62
N LYS A 626 -28.15 15.55 0.17
CA LYS A 626 -28.54 14.23 -0.34
C LYS A 626 -29.95 14.26 -0.91
N GLU A 627 -30.88 14.96 -0.25
CA GLU A 627 -32.24 15.10 -0.74
C GLU A 627 -32.30 15.91 -2.04
N LYS A 628 -31.53 17.01 -2.12
CA LYS A 628 -31.41 17.81 -3.35
C LYS A 628 -30.85 17.00 -4.53
N LYS A 629 -29.87 16.12 -4.28
CA LYS A 629 -29.33 15.21 -5.32
C LYS A 629 -30.34 14.16 -5.76
N ARG A 630 -31.18 13.64 -4.86
CA ARG A 630 -32.24 12.67 -5.21
C ARG A 630 -33.27 13.29 -6.17
N LEU A 631 -33.76 14.49 -5.83
CA LEU A 631 -34.71 15.23 -6.66
C LEU A 631 -34.16 15.54 -8.06
N LEU A 632 -32.90 15.97 -8.15
CA LEU A 632 -32.21 16.21 -9.44
C LEU A 632 -32.01 14.94 -10.28
N GLN A 633 -31.93 13.77 -9.63
CA GLN A 633 -31.78 12.50 -10.31
C GLN A 633 -33.14 11.99 -10.83
N GLU A 634 -34.19 12.11 -10.02
CA GLU A 634 -35.58 11.81 -10.40
C GLU A 634 -36.01 12.65 -11.62
N GLU A 635 -35.72 13.96 -11.61
CA GLU A 635 -36.03 14.86 -12.74
C GLU A 635 -35.29 14.48 -14.03
N LYS A 636 -34.02 14.08 -13.94
CA LYS A 636 -33.23 13.61 -15.10
C LYS A 636 -33.77 12.29 -15.66
N GLU A 637 -34.21 11.38 -14.81
CA GLU A 637 -34.79 10.11 -15.24
C GLU A 637 -36.13 10.31 -15.94
N GLU A 638 -36.99 11.22 -15.48
CA GLU A 638 -38.23 11.57 -16.16
C GLU A 638 -37.99 12.19 -17.54
N ILE A 639 -37.07 13.16 -17.63
CA ILE A 639 -36.71 13.78 -18.92
C ILE A 639 -36.16 12.74 -19.91
N SER A 640 -35.33 11.81 -19.43
CA SER A 640 -34.77 10.73 -20.25
C SER A 640 -35.86 9.80 -20.81
N LYS A 641 -36.83 9.39 -19.97
CA LYS A 641 -37.97 8.57 -20.40
C LYS A 641 -38.85 9.29 -21.42
N MET A 642 -39.10 10.58 -21.23
CA MET A 642 -39.87 11.40 -22.17
C MET A 642 -39.18 11.51 -23.53
N LEU A 643 -37.86 11.74 -23.56
CA LEU A 643 -37.08 11.81 -24.80
C LEU A 643 -37.07 10.46 -25.54
N ALA A 644 -36.97 9.34 -24.82
CA ALA A 644 -37.04 8.00 -25.40
C ALA A 644 -38.42 7.74 -26.05
N ALA A 645 -39.51 8.14 -25.36
CA ALA A 645 -40.87 8.04 -25.90
C ALA A 645 -41.06 8.92 -27.14
N GLU A 646 -40.55 10.15 -27.14
CA GLU A 646 -40.56 11.03 -28.31
C GLU A 646 -39.82 10.37 -29.49
N GLN A 647 -38.65 9.77 -29.24
CA GLN A 647 -37.85 9.14 -30.28
C GLN A 647 -38.55 7.91 -30.91
N LEU A 648 -39.24 7.09 -30.10
CA LEU A 648 -40.05 5.97 -30.60
C LEU A 648 -41.19 6.46 -31.53
N LEU A 649 -41.91 7.50 -31.12
CA LEU A 649 -43.00 8.08 -31.91
C LEU A 649 -42.49 8.74 -33.19
N VAL A 650 -41.36 9.43 -33.12
CA VAL A 650 -40.70 10.02 -34.29
C VAL A 650 -40.29 8.94 -35.29
N ASN A 651 -39.79 7.79 -34.84
CA ASN A 651 -39.46 6.68 -35.72
C ASN A 651 -40.72 6.08 -36.39
N ALA A 652 -41.84 6.04 -35.68
CA ALA A 652 -43.09 5.47 -36.19
C ALA A 652 -43.81 6.40 -37.21
N PHE A 653 -43.85 7.70 -36.94
CA PHE A 653 -44.66 8.65 -37.71
C PHE A 653 -43.83 9.64 -38.55
N GLY A 654 -42.55 9.81 -38.27
CA GLY A 654 -41.66 10.75 -38.97
C GLY A 654 -41.51 12.10 -38.26
N LYS A 655 -40.57 12.93 -38.75
CA LYS A 655 -40.23 14.27 -38.20
C LYS A 655 -40.95 15.42 -38.90
N GLU A 656 -42.16 15.19 -39.39
CA GLU A 656 -42.95 16.21 -40.09
C GLU A 656 -43.43 17.28 -39.07
N ASN A 657 -43.21 18.56 -39.37
CA ASN A 657 -43.41 19.67 -38.42
C ASN A 657 -44.85 19.77 -37.88
N ASP A 658 -45.84 19.39 -38.69
CA ASP A 658 -47.26 19.37 -38.39
C ASP A 658 -47.69 18.19 -37.49
N LEU A 659 -46.85 17.16 -37.33
CA LEU A 659 -47.05 16.03 -36.43
C LEU A 659 -46.29 16.17 -35.11
N MET A 660 -45.18 16.91 -35.09
CA MET A 660 -44.29 17.04 -33.92
C MET A 660 -44.99 17.55 -32.66
N ALA A 661 -45.99 18.43 -32.79
CA ALA A 661 -46.77 18.91 -31.64
C ALA A 661 -47.56 17.77 -30.97
N LEU A 662 -48.21 16.93 -31.78
CA LEU A 662 -48.97 15.77 -31.29
C LEU A 662 -48.05 14.69 -30.73
N ILE A 663 -46.90 14.47 -31.37
CA ILE A 663 -45.87 13.52 -30.91
C ILE A 663 -45.34 13.93 -29.54
N ARG A 664 -44.97 15.20 -29.34
CA ARG A 664 -44.49 15.69 -28.04
C ARG A 664 -45.55 15.61 -26.95
N GLN A 665 -46.79 15.93 -27.28
CA GLN A 665 -47.90 15.83 -26.35
C GLN A 665 -48.12 14.36 -25.91
N LEU A 666 -48.04 13.42 -26.86
CA LEU A 666 -48.19 12.01 -26.56
C LEU A 666 -46.96 11.42 -25.83
N ALA A 667 -45.75 11.90 -26.12
CA ALA A 667 -44.51 11.48 -25.47
C ALA A 667 -44.45 11.80 -23.96
N GLN A 668 -45.26 12.76 -23.49
CA GLN A 668 -45.44 13.01 -22.06
C GLN A 668 -46.07 11.82 -21.33
N GLN A 669 -46.80 10.95 -22.04
CA GLN A 669 -47.44 9.75 -21.50
C GLN A 669 -46.50 8.54 -21.64
N THR A 670 -45.36 8.57 -20.95
CA THR A 670 -44.25 7.61 -21.12
C THR A 670 -44.65 6.15 -20.91
N GLU A 671 -45.43 5.85 -19.88
CA GLU A 671 -45.93 4.50 -19.59
C GLU A 671 -46.89 3.99 -20.68
N PHE A 672 -47.77 4.85 -21.19
CA PHE A 672 -48.65 4.50 -22.30
C PHE A 672 -47.85 4.19 -23.56
N ILE A 673 -46.84 5.00 -23.89
CA ILE A 673 -45.99 4.76 -25.06
C ILE A 673 -45.24 3.44 -24.96
N ARG A 674 -44.70 3.13 -23.79
CA ARG A 674 -44.05 1.83 -23.54
C ARG A 674 -45.03 0.67 -23.70
N PHE A 675 -46.27 0.83 -23.24
CA PHE A 675 -47.32 -0.18 -23.39
C PHE A 675 -47.68 -0.42 -24.87
N ILE A 676 -47.80 0.63 -25.68
CA ILE A 676 -48.18 0.51 -27.10
C ILE A 676 -47.01 0.27 -28.06
N GLU A 677 -45.77 0.23 -27.59
CA GLU A 677 -44.58 0.03 -28.45
C GLU A 677 -44.69 -1.18 -29.39
N PRO A 678 -45.13 -2.38 -28.96
CA PRO A 678 -45.30 -3.52 -29.87
C PRO A 678 -46.41 -3.28 -30.92
N VAL A 679 -47.46 -2.55 -30.54
CA VAL A 679 -48.58 -2.21 -31.43
C VAL A 679 -48.15 -1.20 -32.48
N LEU A 680 -47.31 -0.23 -32.10
CA LEU A 680 -46.70 0.72 -33.03
C LEU A 680 -45.86 0.02 -34.09
N GLN A 681 -45.08 -1.01 -33.72
CA GLN A 681 -44.30 -1.79 -34.69
C GLN A 681 -45.20 -2.52 -35.70
N ILE A 682 -46.26 -3.17 -35.22
CA ILE A 682 -47.24 -3.86 -36.08
C ILE A 682 -47.92 -2.87 -37.03
N GLU A 683 -48.28 -1.69 -36.53
CA GLU A 683 -48.93 -0.63 -37.33
C GLU A 683 -48.01 -0.10 -38.43
N ILE A 684 -46.71 0.08 -38.15
CA ILE A 684 -45.71 0.47 -39.16
C ILE A 684 -45.65 -0.55 -40.29
N GLU A 685 -45.56 -1.85 -39.97
CA GLU A 685 -45.50 -2.92 -40.99
C GLU A 685 -46.77 -2.99 -41.84
N LEU A 686 -47.94 -2.91 -41.21
CA LEU A 686 -49.24 -2.89 -41.90
C LEU A 686 -49.36 -1.70 -42.85
N ARG A 687 -48.95 -0.51 -42.40
CA ARG A 687 -48.99 0.71 -43.21
C ARG A 687 -48.06 0.60 -44.43
N LEU A 688 -46.87 0.04 -44.26
CA LEU A 688 -45.94 -0.23 -45.37
C LEU A 688 -46.51 -1.26 -46.36
N PHE A 689 -47.15 -2.32 -45.87
CA PHE A 689 -47.81 -3.32 -46.71
C PHE A 689 -48.94 -2.70 -47.55
N ILE A 690 -49.83 -1.94 -46.91
CA ILE A 690 -50.98 -1.27 -47.57
C ILE A 690 -50.48 -0.30 -48.65
N TYR A 691 -49.47 0.52 -48.32
CA TYR A 691 -48.90 1.44 -49.29
C TYR A 691 -48.29 0.70 -50.48
N LYS A 692 -47.52 -0.37 -50.24
CA LYS A 692 -46.80 -1.10 -51.29
C LYS A 692 -47.72 -1.92 -52.20
N HIS A 693 -48.77 -2.55 -51.65
CA HIS A 693 -49.60 -3.50 -52.38
C HIS A 693 -50.95 -2.95 -52.83
N LEU A 694 -51.48 -1.93 -52.15
CA LEU A 694 -52.78 -1.33 -52.46
C LEU A 694 -52.65 0.12 -52.96
N ASN A 695 -51.45 0.72 -52.91
CA ASN A 695 -51.18 2.10 -53.30
C ASN A 695 -52.08 3.13 -52.58
N VAL A 696 -52.45 2.83 -51.33
CA VAL A 696 -53.25 3.71 -50.46
C VAL A 696 -52.36 4.24 -49.33
N SER A 697 -52.37 5.56 -49.09
CA SER A 697 -51.68 6.17 -47.95
C SER A 697 -52.60 6.29 -46.74
N ILE A 698 -52.13 5.86 -45.57
CA ILE A 698 -52.85 6.04 -44.31
C ILE A 698 -52.46 7.39 -43.68
N ASP A 699 -53.47 8.13 -43.22
CA ASP A 699 -53.28 9.42 -42.55
C ASP A 699 -52.69 9.24 -41.14
N LYS A 700 -51.39 9.51 -41.04
CA LYS A 700 -50.61 9.45 -39.79
C LYS A 700 -51.14 10.41 -38.72
N LYS A 701 -51.66 11.57 -39.10
CA LYS A 701 -52.18 12.58 -38.16
C LYS A 701 -53.42 12.04 -37.45
N ARG A 702 -54.31 11.38 -38.21
CA ARG A 702 -55.52 10.76 -37.67
C ARG A 702 -55.20 9.62 -36.71
N LEU A 703 -54.15 8.83 -36.99
CA LEU A 703 -53.67 7.79 -36.08
C LEU A 703 -53.11 8.36 -34.77
N LEU A 704 -52.27 9.40 -34.83
CA LEU A 704 -51.77 10.09 -33.64
C LEU A 704 -52.90 10.66 -32.78
N GLN A 705 -53.94 11.23 -33.38
CA GLN A 705 -55.13 11.72 -32.66
C GLN A 705 -55.94 10.60 -31.99
N VAL A 706 -55.94 9.39 -32.54
CA VAL A 706 -56.57 8.22 -31.90
C VAL A 706 -55.71 7.74 -30.74
N LEU A 707 -54.40 7.66 -30.91
CA LEU A 707 -53.47 7.29 -29.83
C LEU A 707 -53.51 8.28 -28.66
N LEU A 708 -53.61 9.58 -28.93
CA LEU A 708 -53.83 10.61 -27.89
C LEU A 708 -55.15 10.43 -27.13
N ARG A 709 -56.21 9.99 -27.80
CA ARG A 709 -57.48 9.68 -27.12
C ARG A 709 -57.35 8.44 -26.24
N PHE A 710 -56.64 7.41 -26.71
CA PHE A 710 -56.37 6.22 -25.90
C PHE A 710 -55.45 6.51 -24.73
N SER A 711 -54.44 7.36 -24.88
CA SER A 711 -53.55 7.73 -23.77
C SER A 711 -54.32 8.44 -22.64
N MET A 712 -55.29 9.29 -22.99
CA MET A 712 -56.15 9.95 -22.00
C MET A 712 -57.06 8.98 -21.24
N ILE A 713 -57.47 7.87 -21.86
CA ILE A 713 -58.25 6.81 -21.20
C ILE A 713 -57.31 5.95 -20.34
N TYR A 714 -56.10 5.66 -20.81
CA TYR A 714 -55.12 4.85 -20.08
C TYR A 714 -54.73 5.46 -18.74
N THR A 715 -54.61 6.80 -18.64
CA THR A 715 -54.35 7.48 -17.36
C THR A 715 -55.47 7.40 -16.33
N SER A 716 -56.65 6.87 -16.70
CA SER A 716 -57.80 6.69 -15.80
C SER A 716 -57.95 5.27 -15.23
N PHE A 717 -57.05 4.36 -15.61
CA PHE A 717 -56.87 3.02 -15.04
C PHE A 717 -55.58 2.97 -14.22
#